data_AF-A0A1M5C5S2-F1
#
_entry.id   AF-A0A1M5C5S2-F1
#
_cell.length_a   1.000
_cell.length_b   1.000
_cell.length_c   1.000
_cell.angle_alpha   90.00
_cell.angle_beta   90.00
_cell.angle_gamma   90.00
#
_symmetry.space_group_name_H-M   'P 1'
#
loop_
_entity.id
_entity.type
_entity.pdbx_description
1 polymer ?
#
loop_
_entity_poly.entity_id
_entity_poly.type
_entity_poly.pdbx_seq_one_letter_code
_entity_poly.pdbx_strand_id
1 'polypeptide(L)'
;MSQIEALRSSLVREEVNYRKQVGRPPMHQVRNGVLESIHPVPPKLRYTLSDPYMFVGDKAIYTQGAYFIEGESGDPVYVYDNDWSIIHIDFVFYRSDTGGKTFMYEGCIFGDAVLVFRSATDETLGFWKVPAEYDSIDNALYEIWDILLEKTSYILASVYMPGVKKNYGITIQDFKEFDITDFVHSDTDFEVAQIREKTSGVVKESTFDLQLTGIAKRFVQGVFFIDKLRGNVQLNIYVREASGRVYNKEKVEVLSFPELEFSNTVLKIQTLNLKLTEYVNSNGKVKYDIPVADIKSSKQWKYDRVTMENRGNYEMPVGLEYNFTISTESRTQPYIYLSSSEITPGTAEHDMKTQSSQAWSEDNYFFEAASTVQPSIVADFKMLRHWNNVASRPDLDYVGYLMIIKNDDFDNPIYKEQFELESRGTETGEDGQTNNFAIYSKIVKQTITLSQPLVAGDKLTMLVDNVSSNGDPNEQNFGGSYISEFNDFRIVYTSKGSELALDVIEPTVLANKLLARMTNNQYSYQCVINWNTSLSYKPLICAAETLRGLDNANIHTSMSDFMNWMYANGYEYVLADYTLTFSPRDTLYQKDVTALTLKSGEVKDVLTKASKEFAYTSVQVGYDMEDYESANGRFEINGTFEYSTDYVNFDDNTLNLISPYRADAVGMELLCWERGNSSKDKSSDNDVFVIAMTEEDTYYRYYDDYMFEPGNNITGDIRFFNAVLNPAFLIQLNESLIGINTDKLIFASTTSNRSGIIWIKDADSPGGWRKDESLLYTDKDIQSKLFEPYEYDFVTGNFVKLPDVSTWNGLIMFYNGRTKLRGFVKEIMKNYSNNTESTWILYAVEE
;
A
#
# COMPACT_ATOMS: atom_id res chain seq x y z
N MET A 1 -37.33 -19.18 2.62
CA MET A 1 -37.76 -17.79 2.36
C MET A 1 -37.39 -16.97 3.58
N SER A 2 -36.64 -15.90 3.41
CA SER A 2 -36.35 -14.97 4.51
C SER A 2 -37.65 -14.25 4.92
N GLN A 3 -37.75 -13.76 6.16
CA GLN A 3 -38.93 -12.99 6.60
C GLN A 3 -39.17 -11.73 5.73
N ILE A 4 -38.10 -11.22 5.11
CA ILE A 4 -38.11 -10.05 4.22
C ILE A 4 -38.74 -10.37 2.87
N GLU A 5 -38.45 -11.53 2.29
CA GLU A 5 -39.05 -11.98 1.02
C GLU A 5 -40.57 -12.17 1.15
N ALA A 6 -41.03 -12.70 2.30
CA ALA A 6 -42.44 -12.83 2.61
C ALA A 6 -43.13 -11.46 2.76
N LEU A 7 -42.47 -10.51 3.44
CA LEU A 7 -42.92 -9.13 3.57
C LEU A 7 -42.99 -8.41 2.21
N ARG A 8 -41.99 -8.59 1.34
CA ARG A 8 -41.97 -8.03 -0.01
C ARG A 8 -43.16 -8.54 -0.82
N SER A 9 -43.35 -9.86 -0.81
CA SER A 9 -44.40 -10.52 -1.61
C SER A 9 -45.81 -10.12 -1.18
N SER A 10 -46.05 -9.93 0.13
CA SER A 10 -47.35 -9.48 0.63
C SER A 10 -47.67 -8.03 0.26
N LEU A 11 -46.69 -7.13 0.39
CA LEU A 11 -46.87 -5.70 0.09
C LEU A 11 -47.04 -5.42 -1.42
N VAL A 12 -46.35 -6.18 -2.27
CA VAL A 12 -46.54 -6.09 -3.73
C VAL A 12 -47.95 -6.53 -4.13
N ARG A 13 -48.50 -7.59 -3.51
CA ARG A 13 -49.89 -8.00 -3.73
C ARG A 13 -50.87 -6.88 -3.35
N GLU A 14 -50.65 -6.22 -2.21
CA GLU A 14 -51.47 -5.08 -1.81
C GLU A 14 -51.38 -3.91 -2.80
N GLU A 15 -50.19 -3.65 -3.37
CA GLU A 15 -50.00 -2.60 -4.36
C GLU A 15 -50.74 -2.88 -5.66
N VAL A 16 -50.57 -4.07 -6.23
CA VAL A 16 -51.23 -4.44 -7.49
C VAL A 16 -52.75 -4.36 -7.32
N ASN A 17 -53.26 -4.85 -6.18
CA ASN A 17 -54.67 -4.73 -5.83
C ASN A 17 -55.12 -3.27 -5.70
N TYR A 18 -54.32 -2.42 -5.05
CA TYR A 18 -54.60 -0.99 -4.95
C TYR A 18 -54.62 -0.31 -6.32
N ARG A 19 -53.59 -0.52 -7.15
CA ARG A 19 -53.46 0.05 -8.51
C ARG A 19 -54.64 -0.33 -9.41
N LYS A 20 -55.11 -1.58 -9.30
CA LYS A 20 -56.33 -2.07 -9.97
C LYS A 20 -57.59 -1.36 -9.48
N GLN A 21 -57.75 -1.18 -8.17
CA GLN A 21 -58.91 -0.50 -7.60
C GLN A 21 -58.99 0.98 -8.00
N VAL A 22 -57.85 1.65 -8.17
CA VAL A 22 -57.80 3.08 -8.55
C VAL A 22 -57.62 3.33 -10.06
N GLY A 23 -57.58 2.27 -10.89
CA GLY A 23 -57.46 2.38 -12.34
C GLY A 23 -56.14 2.98 -12.83
N ARG A 24 -55.04 2.81 -12.08
CA ARG A 24 -53.70 3.29 -12.46
C ARG A 24 -52.86 2.15 -13.03
N PRO A 25 -52.56 2.13 -14.35
CA PRO A 25 -51.64 1.15 -14.92
C PRO A 25 -50.21 1.37 -14.39
N PRO A 26 -49.31 0.36 -14.46
CA PRO A 26 -47.93 0.52 -14.01
C PRO A 26 -47.23 1.65 -14.78
N MET A 27 -46.59 2.58 -14.08
CA MET A 27 -46.00 3.80 -14.68
C MET A 27 -45.00 3.52 -15.83
N HIS A 28 -44.39 2.34 -15.85
CA HIS A 28 -43.32 1.96 -16.78
C HIS A 28 -43.43 0.49 -17.22
N GLN A 29 -42.87 0.19 -18.40
CA GLN A 29 -42.76 -1.14 -19.00
C GLN A 29 -41.34 -1.33 -19.59
N VAL A 30 -40.88 -2.58 -19.71
CA VAL A 30 -39.65 -2.90 -20.45
C VAL A 30 -40.01 -3.26 -21.89
N ARG A 31 -39.47 -2.53 -22.86
CA ARG A 31 -39.67 -2.78 -24.30
C ARG A 31 -38.30 -2.95 -24.97
N ASN A 32 -38.06 -4.08 -25.62
CA ASN A 32 -36.77 -4.40 -26.27
C ASN A 32 -35.55 -4.26 -25.34
N GLY A 33 -35.71 -4.56 -24.04
CA GLY A 33 -34.63 -4.43 -23.06
C GLY A 33 -34.32 -2.98 -22.64
N VAL A 34 -35.15 -2.01 -23.04
CA VAL A 34 -35.09 -0.60 -22.65
C VAL A 34 -36.28 -0.28 -21.75
N LEU A 35 -36.03 0.50 -20.71
CA LEU A 35 -37.00 0.87 -19.70
C LEU A 35 -37.76 2.13 -20.13
N GLU A 36 -39.07 2.03 -20.37
CA GLU A 36 -39.89 3.12 -20.89
C GLU A 36 -41.12 3.41 -20.03
N SER A 37 -41.50 4.68 -19.85
CA SER A 37 -42.80 5.01 -19.26
C SER A 37 -43.95 4.77 -20.24
N ILE A 38 -45.12 4.35 -19.73
CA ILE A 38 -46.34 4.23 -20.55
C ILE A 38 -47.15 5.54 -20.60
N HIS A 39 -46.84 6.50 -19.73
CA HIS A 39 -47.57 7.76 -19.63
C HIS A 39 -47.10 8.81 -20.65
N PRO A 40 -47.98 9.73 -21.11
CA PRO A 40 -47.62 10.79 -22.04
C PRO A 40 -46.64 11.82 -21.45
N VAL A 41 -46.70 12.05 -20.13
CA VAL A 41 -45.82 12.97 -19.39
C VAL A 41 -45.24 12.23 -18.17
N PRO A 42 -44.16 11.44 -18.35
CA PRO A 42 -43.54 10.70 -17.25
C PRO A 42 -42.91 11.63 -16.19
N PRO A 43 -42.65 11.16 -14.95
CA PRO A 43 -41.85 11.90 -13.99
C PRO A 43 -40.38 12.03 -14.46
N LYS A 44 -39.68 13.08 -14.04
CA LYS A 44 -38.27 13.29 -14.41
C LYS A 44 -37.35 12.23 -13.78
N LEU A 45 -37.69 11.81 -12.56
CA LEU A 45 -37.00 10.78 -11.80
C LEU A 45 -37.88 9.53 -11.63
N ARG A 46 -37.23 8.39 -11.52
CA ARG A 46 -37.85 7.11 -11.16
C ARG A 46 -37.01 6.45 -10.06
N TYR A 47 -37.69 5.85 -9.09
CA TYR A 47 -37.08 5.24 -7.91
C TYR A 47 -37.54 3.80 -7.77
N THR A 48 -36.62 2.90 -7.44
CA THR A 48 -36.96 1.49 -7.20
C THR A 48 -36.17 0.90 -6.03
N LEU A 49 -36.75 -0.03 -5.28
CA LEU A 49 -36.07 -0.76 -4.21
C LEU A 49 -35.70 -2.19 -4.65
N SER A 50 -34.51 -2.69 -4.34
CA SER A 50 -34.09 -4.06 -4.63
C SER A 50 -33.28 -4.69 -3.49
N ASP A 51 -33.03 -5.99 -3.61
CA ASP A 51 -32.11 -6.71 -2.71
C ASP A 51 -30.68 -6.55 -3.25
N PRO A 52 -29.72 -6.05 -2.44
CA PRO A 52 -28.35 -5.80 -2.89
C PRO A 52 -27.49 -7.06 -3.04
N TYR A 53 -27.95 -8.23 -2.56
CA TYR A 53 -27.26 -9.51 -2.76
C TYR A 53 -27.76 -10.27 -3.99
N MET A 54 -28.69 -9.70 -4.76
CA MET A 54 -29.25 -10.35 -5.95
C MET A 54 -28.37 -10.08 -7.18
N PHE A 55 -27.63 -11.09 -7.62
CA PHE A 55 -26.86 -11.03 -8.86
C PHE A 55 -27.77 -10.89 -10.10
N VAL A 56 -27.26 -10.19 -11.12
CA VAL A 56 -27.87 -10.07 -12.45
C VAL A 56 -27.71 -11.38 -13.21
N GLY A 57 -28.71 -12.26 -13.13
CA GLY A 57 -28.88 -13.34 -14.12
C GLY A 57 -29.40 -12.79 -15.45
N ASP A 58 -28.86 -13.29 -16.55
CA ASP A 58 -29.02 -12.79 -17.91
C ASP A 58 -30.46 -12.62 -18.41
N LYS A 59 -30.61 -11.69 -19.36
CA LYS A 59 -31.82 -11.41 -20.15
C LYS A 59 -32.18 -12.63 -21.01
N ALA A 60 -33.42 -13.09 -20.93
CA ALA A 60 -34.05 -13.79 -22.05
C ALA A 60 -34.75 -12.76 -22.96
N ILE A 61 -34.26 -12.58 -24.19
CA ILE A 61 -34.92 -11.75 -25.22
C ILE A 61 -35.69 -12.70 -26.14
N TYR A 62 -37.00 -12.50 -26.25
CA TYR A 62 -37.84 -13.15 -27.25
C TYR A 62 -37.86 -12.29 -28.51
N THR A 63 -37.44 -12.83 -29.65
CA THR A 63 -37.50 -12.16 -30.96
C THR A 63 -38.10 -13.11 -32.00
N GLN A 64 -39.00 -12.58 -32.84
CA GLN A 64 -39.74 -13.35 -33.85
C GLN A 64 -38.84 -13.91 -34.95
N GLY A 65 -39.09 -15.18 -35.30
CA GLY A 65 -38.82 -15.73 -36.64
C GLY A 65 -37.53 -16.55 -36.76
N ALA A 66 -37.69 -17.87 -36.85
CA ALA A 66 -36.66 -18.90 -37.09
C ALA A 66 -35.67 -19.16 -35.93
N TYR A 67 -35.51 -20.45 -35.61
CA TYR A 67 -34.72 -20.96 -34.50
C TYR A 67 -33.22 -20.95 -34.83
N PHE A 68 -32.43 -20.21 -34.04
CA PHE A 68 -30.98 -20.45 -33.88
C PHE A 68 -30.63 -20.15 -32.42
N ILE A 69 -30.05 -21.12 -31.72
CA ILE A 69 -29.39 -20.92 -30.42
C ILE A 69 -28.11 -21.78 -30.46
N GLU A 70 -26.95 -21.14 -30.29
CA GLU A 70 -25.68 -21.82 -29.99
C GLU A 70 -25.67 -22.24 -28.51
N GLY A 71 -25.40 -23.51 -28.24
CA GLY A 71 -25.11 -23.99 -26.88
C GLY A 71 -23.63 -23.81 -26.51
N GLU A 72 -23.31 -23.91 -25.22
CA GLU A 72 -21.96 -23.71 -24.62
C GLU A 72 -20.81 -24.58 -25.19
N SER A 73 -21.07 -25.49 -26.14
CA SER A 73 -20.04 -26.31 -26.82
C SER A 73 -19.97 -26.09 -28.35
N GLY A 74 -20.79 -25.21 -28.92
CA GLY A 74 -20.72 -24.85 -30.34
C GLY A 74 -21.30 -25.86 -31.35
N ASP A 75 -21.93 -26.96 -30.92
CA ASP A 75 -22.53 -27.93 -31.85
C ASP A 75 -24.02 -27.65 -32.16
N PRO A 76 -24.48 -27.78 -33.42
CA PRO A 76 -25.88 -27.61 -33.81
C PRO A 76 -26.74 -28.85 -33.46
N VAL A 77 -27.93 -28.63 -32.88
CA VAL A 77 -28.92 -29.68 -32.59
C VAL A 77 -30.10 -29.58 -33.56
N TYR A 78 -30.51 -30.70 -34.16
CA TYR A 78 -31.65 -30.82 -35.07
C TYR A 78 -32.84 -31.51 -34.40
N VAL A 79 -34.07 -31.02 -34.63
CA VAL A 79 -35.32 -31.68 -34.23
C VAL A 79 -36.03 -32.21 -35.47
N TYR A 80 -36.35 -33.51 -35.47
CA TYR A 80 -37.18 -34.15 -36.49
C TYR A 80 -38.57 -34.44 -35.91
N ASP A 81 -39.60 -34.06 -36.67
CA ASP A 81 -41.01 -34.35 -36.38
C ASP A 81 -41.40 -35.69 -37.03
N ASN A 82 -41.99 -36.59 -36.25
CA ASN A 82 -42.97 -37.55 -36.74
C ASN A 82 -43.93 -37.90 -35.59
N ASP A 83 -45.17 -37.45 -35.77
CA ASP A 83 -46.42 -37.85 -35.10
C ASP A 83 -46.87 -37.11 -33.82
N TRP A 84 -47.73 -36.11 -34.05
CA TRP A 84 -48.99 -35.80 -33.36
C TRP A 84 -49.22 -36.44 -31.98
N SER A 85 -48.65 -35.85 -30.92
CA SER A 85 -49.37 -35.41 -29.71
C SER A 85 -48.35 -34.99 -28.64
N ILE A 86 -48.46 -33.75 -28.17
CA ILE A 86 -47.52 -33.03 -27.28
C ILE A 86 -46.48 -32.25 -28.09
N ILE A 87 -46.64 -30.91 -28.14
CA ILE A 87 -45.51 -30.03 -28.46
C ILE A 87 -44.61 -30.07 -27.22
N HIS A 88 -43.50 -30.81 -27.31
CA HIS A 88 -42.41 -30.67 -26.36
C HIS A 88 -41.75 -29.31 -26.61
N ILE A 89 -42.03 -28.35 -25.73
CA ILE A 89 -41.24 -27.12 -25.64
C ILE A 89 -40.06 -27.47 -24.72
N ASP A 90 -38.86 -27.53 -25.29
CA ASP A 90 -37.65 -27.80 -24.52
C ASP A 90 -37.30 -26.63 -23.60
N PHE A 91 -36.72 -27.01 -22.46
CA PHE A 91 -36.64 -26.25 -21.23
C PHE A 91 -35.77 -24.99 -21.37
N VAL A 92 -36.33 -23.83 -21.01
CA VAL A 92 -35.50 -22.75 -20.48
C VAL A 92 -35.06 -23.18 -19.10
N PHE A 93 -33.83 -23.67 -18.96
CA PHE A 93 -33.22 -23.91 -17.66
C PHE A 93 -33.12 -22.58 -16.92
N TYR A 94 -34.02 -22.37 -15.96
CA TYR A 94 -33.87 -21.32 -14.99
C TYR A 94 -33.23 -21.94 -13.73
N ARG A 95 -31.89 -21.89 -13.66
CA ARG A 95 -31.21 -22.09 -12.37
C ARG A 95 -31.36 -20.78 -11.61
N SER A 96 -32.11 -20.80 -10.51
CA SER A 96 -31.98 -19.77 -9.48
C SER A 96 -31.15 -20.33 -8.35
N ASP A 97 -30.06 -19.64 -8.07
CA ASP A 97 -29.08 -19.99 -7.04
C ASP A 97 -29.60 -19.59 -5.65
N THR A 98 -30.67 -18.80 -5.59
CA THR A 98 -31.19 -18.16 -4.38
C THR A 98 -32.72 -18.02 -4.39
N GLY A 99 -33.38 -18.47 -3.32
CA GLY A 99 -34.72 -18.08 -2.90
C GLY A 99 -35.91 -18.57 -3.74
N GLY A 100 -37.08 -18.72 -3.11
CA GLY A 100 -38.34 -18.98 -3.81
C GLY A 100 -38.90 -17.72 -4.46
N LYS A 101 -39.41 -17.80 -5.69
CA LYS A 101 -39.83 -16.64 -6.51
C LYS A 101 -41.35 -16.51 -6.62
N THR A 102 -41.89 -15.30 -6.51
CA THR A 102 -43.31 -15.02 -6.80
C THR A 102 -43.51 -14.88 -8.31
N PHE A 103 -44.43 -15.65 -8.88
CA PHE A 103 -44.81 -15.60 -10.30
C PHE A 103 -46.21 -15.01 -10.47
N MET A 104 -46.38 -14.16 -11.50
CA MET A 104 -47.67 -13.63 -11.94
C MET A 104 -47.84 -13.92 -13.44
N TYR A 105 -48.89 -14.64 -13.78
CA TYR A 105 -49.33 -14.80 -15.17
C TYR A 105 -50.48 -13.83 -15.45
N GLU A 106 -50.36 -12.97 -16.46
CA GLU A 106 -51.48 -12.21 -17.03
C GLU A 106 -51.68 -12.64 -18.50
N GLY A 107 -52.76 -13.37 -18.78
CA GLY A 107 -53.14 -13.76 -20.13
C GLY A 107 -54.45 -14.56 -20.17
N CYS A 108 -54.95 -14.85 -21.37
CA CYS A 108 -56.05 -15.80 -21.57
C CYS A 108 -55.46 -17.16 -21.93
N ILE A 109 -55.67 -18.16 -21.08
CA ILE A 109 -55.36 -19.56 -21.37
C ILE A 109 -56.63 -20.21 -21.93
N PHE A 110 -56.56 -20.80 -23.11
CA PHE A 110 -57.69 -21.49 -23.74
C PHE A 110 -57.42 -23.00 -23.82
N GLY A 111 -58.44 -23.82 -23.55
CA GLY A 111 -58.37 -25.30 -23.64
C GLY A 111 -57.85 -25.99 -22.38
N ASP A 112 -57.67 -27.32 -22.45
CA ASP A 112 -57.10 -28.17 -21.40
C ASP A 112 -55.58 -27.92 -21.20
N ALA A 113 -55.20 -26.67 -20.96
CA ALA A 113 -53.82 -26.31 -20.65
C ALA A 113 -53.45 -26.76 -19.23
N VAL A 114 -52.21 -27.22 -19.08
CA VAL A 114 -51.64 -27.65 -17.81
C VAL A 114 -50.35 -26.90 -17.56
N LEU A 115 -50.27 -26.18 -16.45
CA LEU A 115 -49.02 -25.61 -15.96
C LEU A 115 -48.32 -26.67 -15.12
N VAL A 116 -47.09 -27.07 -15.50
CA VAL A 116 -46.34 -28.12 -14.81
C VAL A 116 -45.08 -27.53 -14.19
N PHE A 117 -44.87 -27.79 -12.90
CA PHE A 117 -43.66 -27.41 -12.16
C PHE A 117 -42.74 -28.61 -12.02
N ARG A 118 -41.44 -28.44 -12.25
CA ARG A 118 -40.42 -29.46 -12.07
C ARG A 118 -39.28 -28.99 -11.17
N SER A 119 -38.72 -29.88 -10.35
CA SER A 119 -37.50 -29.60 -9.60
C SER A 119 -36.26 -29.59 -10.51
N ALA A 120 -35.11 -29.16 -10.00
CA ALA A 120 -33.82 -29.30 -10.69
C ALA A 120 -33.37 -30.76 -10.91
N THR A 121 -34.04 -31.74 -10.30
CA THR A 121 -33.85 -33.18 -10.55
C THR A 121 -34.92 -33.75 -11.47
N ASP A 122 -35.69 -32.89 -12.14
CA ASP A 122 -36.72 -33.23 -13.12
C ASP A 122 -37.96 -33.96 -12.54
N GLU A 123 -38.12 -33.94 -11.20
CA GLU A 123 -39.32 -34.43 -10.54
C GLU A 123 -40.47 -33.44 -10.71
N THR A 124 -41.65 -33.94 -11.09
CA THR A 124 -42.85 -33.10 -11.20
C THR A 124 -43.35 -32.74 -9.80
N LEU A 125 -43.28 -31.45 -9.47
CA LEU A 125 -43.67 -30.90 -8.17
C LEU A 125 -45.19 -30.68 -8.06
N GLY A 126 -45.89 -30.54 -9.19
CA GLY A 126 -47.34 -30.38 -9.25
C GLY A 126 -47.82 -29.93 -10.62
N PHE A 127 -49.14 -29.94 -10.81
CA PHE A 127 -49.78 -29.40 -12.01
C PHE A 127 -51.03 -28.59 -11.67
N TRP A 128 -51.29 -27.55 -12.45
CA TRP A 128 -52.51 -26.75 -12.37
C TRP A 128 -53.35 -26.96 -13.63
N LYS A 129 -54.60 -27.37 -13.44
CA LYS A 129 -55.57 -27.59 -14.53
C LYS A 129 -56.46 -26.36 -14.66
N VAL A 130 -56.49 -25.76 -15.85
CA VAL A 130 -57.34 -24.59 -16.12
C VAL A 130 -58.76 -25.05 -16.50
N PRO A 131 -59.84 -24.38 -16.05
CA PRO A 131 -61.22 -24.75 -16.40
C PRO A 131 -61.51 -24.65 -17.91
N ALA A 132 -62.34 -25.56 -18.43
CA ALA A 132 -62.49 -25.80 -19.88
C ALA A 132 -63.54 -24.94 -20.62
N GLU A 133 -64.29 -24.05 -19.96
CA GLU A 133 -65.46 -23.40 -20.58
C GLU A 133 -65.14 -22.04 -21.24
N TYR A 134 -65.41 -21.95 -22.54
CA TYR A 134 -65.02 -20.87 -23.45
C TYR A 134 -65.91 -19.61 -23.37
N ASP A 135 -67.14 -19.71 -22.85
CA ASP A 135 -68.19 -18.69 -23.07
C ASP A 135 -68.85 -18.09 -21.80
N SER A 136 -68.25 -18.21 -20.61
CA SER A 136 -68.78 -17.47 -19.45
C SER A 136 -68.29 -16.01 -19.49
N ILE A 137 -69.15 -15.06 -19.10
CA ILE A 137 -68.78 -13.65 -18.86
C ILE A 137 -67.72 -13.51 -17.75
N ASP A 138 -67.41 -14.60 -17.04
CA ASP A 138 -66.35 -14.72 -16.04
C ASP A 138 -65.00 -15.17 -16.64
N ASN A 139 -64.84 -15.25 -17.96
CA ASN A 139 -63.54 -15.48 -18.65
C ASN A 139 -62.62 -14.24 -18.58
N ALA A 140 -62.57 -13.61 -17.40
CA ALA A 140 -61.65 -12.55 -17.06
C ALA A 140 -60.23 -13.14 -16.99
N LEU A 141 -59.25 -12.41 -17.51
CA LEU A 141 -57.82 -12.53 -17.19
C LEU A 141 -57.57 -13.36 -15.92
N TYR A 142 -57.20 -14.63 -16.07
CA TYR A 142 -56.78 -15.41 -14.91
C TYR A 142 -55.39 -14.91 -14.52
N GLU A 143 -55.33 -14.18 -13.42
CA GLU A 143 -54.08 -14.00 -12.70
C GLU A 143 -53.81 -15.24 -11.85
N ILE A 144 -52.83 -16.04 -12.28
CA ILE A 144 -52.28 -17.11 -11.44
C ILE A 144 -51.16 -16.50 -10.62
N TRP A 145 -51.35 -16.50 -9.30
CA TRP A 145 -50.37 -16.07 -8.31
C TRP A 145 -49.86 -17.29 -7.55
N ASP A 146 -48.60 -17.65 -7.74
CA ASP A 146 -47.99 -18.73 -6.96
C ASP A 146 -46.52 -18.43 -6.62
N ILE A 147 -45.99 -19.16 -5.64
CA ILE A 147 -44.62 -19.04 -5.15
C ILE A 147 -43.84 -20.28 -5.62
N LEU A 148 -42.92 -20.09 -6.55
CA LEU A 148 -41.99 -21.13 -7.01
C LEU A 148 -40.96 -21.39 -5.90
N LEU A 149 -40.74 -22.67 -5.58
CA LEU A 149 -39.66 -23.08 -4.67
C LEU A 149 -38.29 -22.88 -5.33
N GLU A 150 -37.22 -22.82 -4.55
CA GLU A 150 -35.84 -22.80 -5.08
C GLU A 150 -35.64 -23.90 -6.13
N LYS A 151 -34.92 -23.58 -7.21
CA LYS A 151 -34.54 -24.56 -8.25
C LYS A 151 -35.74 -25.21 -8.98
N THR A 152 -36.83 -24.46 -9.16
CA THR A 152 -38.02 -24.92 -9.90
C THR A 152 -37.96 -24.48 -11.37
N SER A 153 -37.98 -25.43 -12.29
CA SER A 153 -38.26 -25.22 -13.72
C SER A 153 -39.76 -25.31 -13.97
N TYR A 154 -40.31 -24.58 -14.95
CA TYR A 154 -41.72 -24.70 -15.30
C TYR A 154 -41.93 -24.85 -16.81
N ILE A 155 -43.01 -25.55 -17.18
CA ILE A 155 -43.43 -25.76 -18.56
C ILE A 155 -44.85 -25.22 -18.71
N LEU A 156 -45.07 -24.36 -19.70
CA LEU A 156 -46.42 -24.00 -20.16
C LEU A 156 -46.76 -24.86 -21.38
N ALA A 157 -47.57 -25.90 -21.19
CA ALA A 157 -48.05 -26.72 -22.29
C ALA A 157 -49.44 -26.22 -22.74
N SER A 158 -49.49 -25.62 -23.94
CA SER A 158 -50.73 -25.32 -24.66
C SER A 158 -51.11 -26.52 -25.51
N VAL A 159 -52.31 -27.08 -25.30
CA VAL A 159 -52.91 -28.03 -26.25
C VAL A 159 -53.62 -27.21 -27.31
N TYR A 160 -53.08 -27.22 -28.53
CA TYR A 160 -53.55 -26.37 -29.64
C TYR A 160 -55.04 -26.60 -29.99
N MET A 161 -55.81 -25.50 -30.08
CA MET A 161 -57.05 -25.44 -30.85
C MET A 161 -56.82 -24.73 -32.20
N PRO A 162 -57.23 -25.29 -33.34
CA PRO A 162 -57.07 -24.68 -34.65
C PRO A 162 -57.97 -23.44 -34.80
N GLY A 163 -57.36 -22.25 -34.94
CA GLY A 163 -58.07 -21.07 -35.44
C GLY A 163 -57.68 -19.70 -34.89
N VAL A 164 -56.95 -19.61 -33.77
CA VAL A 164 -56.66 -18.30 -33.14
C VAL A 164 -55.22 -17.86 -33.44
N LYS A 165 -55.03 -17.01 -34.45
CA LYS A 165 -53.79 -16.26 -34.67
C LYS A 165 -53.82 -14.95 -33.89
N LYS A 166 -53.58 -14.99 -32.58
CA LYS A 166 -53.21 -13.80 -31.80
C LYS A 166 -51.98 -14.09 -30.97
N ASN A 167 -51.01 -13.17 -31.04
CA ASN A 167 -49.83 -13.19 -30.20
C ASN A 167 -50.25 -12.85 -28.76
N TYR A 168 -49.99 -13.75 -27.82
CA TYR A 168 -50.11 -13.48 -26.39
C TYR A 168 -48.70 -13.57 -25.81
N GLY A 169 -48.17 -12.43 -25.34
CA GLY A 169 -46.88 -12.41 -24.66
C GLY A 169 -47.05 -12.91 -23.23
N ILE A 170 -46.26 -13.90 -22.83
CA ILE A 170 -46.08 -14.21 -21.42
C ILE A 170 -45.14 -13.14 -20.86
N THR A 171 -45.64 -12.29 -19.97
CA THR A 171 -44.80 -11.32 -19.26
C THR A 171 -44.41 -11.94 -17.93
N ILE A 172 -43.22 -12.56 -17.86
CA ILE A 172 -42.61 -12.90 -16.58
C ILE A 172 -42.05 -11.59 -16.04
N GLN A 173 -42.77 -10.93 -15.13
CA GLN A 173 -42.20 -9.81 -14.40
C GLN A 173 -41.23 -10.37 -13.37
N ASP A 174 -39.96 -10.46 -13.75
CA ASP A 174 -38.87 -10.61 -12.79
C ASP A 174 -38.81 -9.28 -12.00
N PHE A 175 -39.52 -9.23 -10.87
CA PHE A 175 -39.50 -8.09 -9.95
C PHE A 175 -38.14 -8.02 -9.24
N LYS A 176 -37.05 -7.86 -10.00
CA LYS A 176 -35.71 -7.57 -9.44
C LYS A 176 -35.76 -6.27 -8.63
N GLU A 177 -36.54 -5.30 -9.11
CA GLU A 177 -36.72 -3.97 -8.53
C GLU A 177 -38.22 -3.68 -8.27
N PHE A 178 -38.56 -3.20 -7.07
CA PHE A 178 -39.88 -2.73 -6.66
C PHE A 178 -40.00 -1.23 -6.95
N ASP A 179 -40.85 -0.84 -7.89
CA ASP A 179 -41.00 0.57 -8.26
C ASP A 179 -41.74 1.37 -7.19
N ILE A 180 -41.05 2.36 -6.62
CA ILE A 180 -41.56 3.20 -5.54
C ILE A 180 -41.77 4.66 -5.95
N THR A 181 -41.71 4.97 -7.24
CA THR A 181 -41.71 6.36 -7.74
C THR A 181 -42.91 7.17 -7.24
N ASP A 182 -44.10 6.57 -7.20
CA ASP A 182 -45.34 7.23 -6.74
C ASP A 182 -45.39 7.44 -5.21
N PHE A 183 -44.49 6.77 -4.49
CA PHE A 183 -44.44 6.79 -3.03
C PHE A 183 -43.29 7.64 -2.49
N VAL A 184 -42.43 8.17 -3.37
CA VAL A 184 -41.43 9.18 -3.01
C VAL A 184 -42.11 10.54 -2.88
N HIS A 185 -41.92 11.21 -1.75
CA HIS A 185 -42.53 12.51 -1.47
C HIS A 185 -41.99 13.58 -2.43
N SER A 186 -42.82 14.58 -2.78
CA SER A 186 -42.47 15.64 -3.74
C SER A 186 -41.27 16.50 -3.32
N ASP A 187 -41.04 16.60 -2.01
CA ASP A 187 -39.97 17.41 -1.42
C ASP A 187 -38.62 16.67 -1.40
N THR A 188 -38.56 15.46 -1.99
CA THR A 188 -37.31 14.71 -2.13
C THR A 188 -36.46 15.37 -3.20
N ASP A 189 -35.40 16.03 -2.77
CA ASP A 189 -34.40 16.61 -3.66
C ASP A 189 -33.35 15.56 -4.05
N PHE A 190 -32.83 15.59 -5.27
CA PHE A 190 -31.81 14.63 -5.72
C PHE A 190 -30.69 15.41 -6.40
N GLU A 191 -29.60 15.59 -5.67
CA GLU A 191 -28.39 16.22 -6.13
C GLU A 191 -27.28 15.19 -6.29
N VAL A 192 -26.55 15.31 -7.39
CA VAL A 192 -25.38 14.50 -7.70
C VAL A 192 -24.18 15.41 -7.78
N ALA A 193 -23.12 15.04 -7.06
CA ALA A 193 -21.83 15.69 -7.13
C ALA A 193 -20.80 14.74 -7.77
N GLN A 194 -20.00 15.25 -8.69
CA GLN A 194 -18.78 14.58 -9.17
C GLN A 194 -17.60 15.30 -8.53
N ILE A 195 -16.97 14.67 -7.55
CA ILE A 195 -15.97 15.30 -6.68
C ILE A 195 -14.66 14.55 -6.82
N ARG A 196 -13.57 15.30 -6.82
CA ARG A 196 -12.21 14.79 -6.68
C ARG A 196 -11.67 15.25 -5.33
N GLU A 197 -11.31 14.30 -4.47
CA GLU A 197 -10.62 14.61 -3.23
C GLU A 197 -9.13 14.77 -3.53
N LYS A 198 -8.57 15.98 -3.36
CA LYS A 198 -7.17 16.30 -3.70
C LYS A 198 -6.81 15.82 -5.11
N THR A 199 -5.93 14.83 -5.19
CA THR A 199 -5.41 14.25 -6.42
C THR A 199 -5.97 12.86 -6.77
N SER A 200 -6.91 12.34 -5.97
CA SER A 200 -7.55 11.04 -6.20
C SER A 200 -8.37 11.01 -7.50
N GLY A 201 -8.99 9.88 -7.82
CA GLY A 201 -9.97 9.79 -8.90
C GLY A 201 -11.24 10.57 -8.60
N VAL A 202 -11.98 10.96 -9.66
CA VAL A 202 -13.32 11.51 -9.50
C VAL A 202 -14.25 10.43 -8.97
N VAL A 203 -15.03 10.77 -7.94
CA VAL A 203 -16.09 9.94 -7.38
C VAL A 203 -17.44 10.62 -7.59
N LYS A 204 -18.50 9.83 -7.77
CA LYS A 204 -19.87 10.35 -7.89
C LYS A 204 -20.61 10.21 -6.58
N GLU A 205 -20.80 11.32 -5.87
CA GLU A 205 -21.60 11.46 -4.66
C GLU A 205 -23.04 11.87 -4.98
N SER A 206 -23.93 11.50 -4.08
CA SER A 206 -25.29 12.02 -4.02
C SER A 206 -25.69 12.11 -2.55
N THR A 207 -26.46 13.14 -2.24
CA THR A 207 -26.96 13.41 -0.89
C THR A 207 -28.45 13.64 -1.01
N PHE A 208 -29.27 12.81 -0.37
CA PHE A 208 -30.67 13.16 -0.17
C PHE A 208 -31.35 12.41 0.98
N ASP A 209 -32.23 13.14 1.67
CA ASP A 209 -33.18 12.56 2.60
C ASP A 209 -34.35 11.95 1.81
N LEU A 210 -34.36 10.62 1.65
CA LEU A 210 -35.46 9.93 0.98
C LEU A 210 -36.69 9.97 1.88
N GLN A 211 -37.76 10.58 1.38
CA GLN A 211 -39.05 10.61 2.08
C GLN A 211 -40.03 9.67 1.40
N LEU A 212 -40.46 8.63 2.13
CA LEU A 212 -41.35 7.59 1.65
C LEU A 212 -42.74 7.68 2.26
N THR A 213 -43.74 7.31 1.46
CA THR A 213 -45.15 7.21 1.86
C THR A 213 -45.73 5.85 1.49
N GLY A 214 -46.98 5.59 1.88
CA GLY A 214 -47.75 4.44 1.40
C GLY A 214 -47.06 3.08 1.58
N ILE A 215 -46.93 2.34 0.48
CA ILE A 215 -46.43 0.96 0.48
C ILE A 215 -44.91 0.91 0.64
N ALA A 216 -44.19 1.83 -0.01
CA ALA A 216 -42.72 1.93 0.11
C ALA A 216 -42.29 2.17 1.56
N LYS A 217 -43.00 3.06 2.26
CA LYS A 217 -42.80 3.28 3.70
C LYS A 217 -42.99 1.99 4.52
N ARG A 218 -44.10 1.29 4.32
CA ARG A 218 -44.40 0.06 5.10
C ARG A 218 -43.38 -1.04 4.85
N PHE A 219 -42.86 -1.13 3.62
CA PHE A 219 -41.79 -2.07 3.27
C PHE A 219 -40.52 -1.77 4.07
N VAL A 220 -40.02 -0.53 4.02
CA VAL A 220 -38.79 -0.12 4.73
C VAL A 220 -38.95 -0.26 6.25
N GLN A 221 -40.12 0.10 6.80
CA GLN A 221 -40.44 -0.14 8.22
C GLN A 221 -40.37 -1.62 8.58
N GLY A 222 -40.94 -2.50 7.75
CA GLY A 222 -40.93 -3.93 8.01
C GLY A 222 -39.51 -4.51 7.99
N VAL A 223 -38.67 -4.09 7.04
CA VAL A 223 -37.24 -4.46 7.01
C VAL A 223 -36.54 -4.04 8.30
N PHE A 224 -36.75 -2.79 8.75
CA PHE A 224 -36.20 -2.32 10.03
C PHE A 224 -36.71 -3.13 11.23
N PHE A 225 -37.99 -3.53 11.27
CA PHE A 225 -38.48 -4.33 12.38
C PHE A 225 -37.91 -5.76 12.40
N ILE A 226 -37.55 -6.31 11.24
CA ILE A 226 -36.93 -7.64 11.12
C ILE A 226 -35.45 -7.56 11.49
N ASP A 227 -34.67 -6.72 10.81
CA ASP A 227 -33.20 -6.71 10.87
C ASP A 227 -32.59 -5.56 11.70
N LYS A 228 -33.43 -4.69 12.26
CA LYS A 228 -33.02 -3.49 13.02
C LYS A 228 -32.09 -2.62 12.17
N LEU A 229 -30.99 -2.16 12.78
CA LEU A 229 -29.96 -1.35 12.16
C LEU A 229 -29.16 -2.08 11.06
N ARG A 230 -29.34 -3.40 10.91
CA ARG A 230 -28.65 -4.22 9.90
C ARG A 230 -29.51 -4.51 8.67
N GLY A 231 -30.70 -3.91 8.58
CA GLY A 231 -31.56 -4.03 7.40
C GLY A 231 -30.82 -3.60 6.15
N ASN A 232 -31.04 -4.33 5.06
CA ASN A 232 -30.32 -4.09 3.82
C ASN A 232 -31.28 -3.96 2.63
N VAL A 233 -31.34 -2.76 2.04
CA VAL A 233 -32.24 -2.45 0.92
C VAL A 233 -31.50 -1.53 -0.04
N GLN A 234 -31.40 -1.95 -1.30
CA GLN A 234 -30.84 -1.13 -2.36
C GLN A 234 -31.92 -0.20 -2.93
N LEU A 235 -31.54 1.03 -3.26
CA LEU A 235 -32.33 2.00 -3.99
C LEU A 235 -31.67 2.27 -5.35
N ASN A 236 -32.40 2.07 -6.45
CA ASN A 236 -31.95 2.46 -7.79
C ASN A 236 -32.70 3.70 -8.24
N ILE A 237 -31.95 4.70 -8.71
CA ILE A 237 -32.46 5.99 -9.16
C ILE A 237 -32.19 6.13 -10.65
N TYR A 238 -33.23 6.51 -11.37
CA TYR A 238 -33.20 6.64 -12.82
C TYR A 238 -33.60 8.05 -13.24
N VAL A 239 -32.88 8.60 -14.21
CA VAL A 239 -33.18 9.91 -14.81
C VAL A 239 -33.76 9.71 -16.21
N ARG A 240 -34.86 10.40 -16.48
CA ARG A 240 -35.49 10.39 -17.80
C ARG A 240 -34.67 11.20 -18.81
N GLU A 241 -34.59 10.71 -20.04
CA GLU A 241 -34.03 11.48 -21.15
C GLU A 241 -34.85 12.74 -21.48
N ALA A 242 -34.18 13.74 -22.07
CA ALA A 242 -34.77 15.05 -22.34
C ALA A 242 -35.98 15.02 -23.30
N SER A 243 -36.02 14.07 -24.23
CA SER A 243 -37.03 14.02 -25.31
C SER A 243 -37.62 12.62 -25.51
N GLY A 244 -37.98 11.92 -24.42
CA GLY A 244 -38.50 10.56 -24.54
C GLY A 244 -39.16 10.00 -23.28
N ARG A 245 -39.47 8.70 -23.34
CA ARG A 245 -39.99 7.93 -22.21
C ARG A 245 -38.94 7.01 -21.58
N VAL A 246 -37.71 7.06 -22.10
CA VAL A 246 -36.57 6.22 -21.71
C VAL A 246 -35.93 6.75 -20.44
N TYR A 247 -35.52 5.82 -19.58
CA TYR A 247 -34.81 6.09 -18.33
C TYR A 247 -33.43 5.45 -18.34
N ASN A 248 -32.43 6.22 -17.92
CA ASN A 248 -31.08 5.73 -17.69
C ASN A 248 -30.84 5.63 -16.19
N LYS A 249 -30.21 4.52 -15.75
CA LYS A 249 -29.84 4.34 -14.34
C LYS A 249 -28.75 5.37 -14.02
N GLU A 250 -29.09 6.30 -13.14
CA GLU A 250 -28.17 7.39 -12.77
C GLU A 250 -27.36 7.01 -11.53
N LYS A 251 -27.98 6.30 -10.57
CA LYS A 251 -27.35 5.97 -9.30
C LYS A 251 -27.93 4.72 -8.67
N VAL A 252 -27.10 4.04 -7.87
CA VAL A 252 -27.48 2.95 -6.97
C VAL A 252 -26.97 3.27 -5.57
N GLU A 253 -27.83 3.10 -4.57
CA GLU A 253 -27.58 3.44 -3.17
C GLU A 253 -28.16 2.38 -2.23
N VAL A 254 -27.85 2.45 -0.94
CA VAL A 254 -28.42 1.59 0.11
C VAL A 254 -29.13 2.45 1.14
N LEU A 255 -30.24 1.97 1.67
CA LEU A 255 -30.96 2.66 2.74
C LEU A 255 -30.20 2.54 4.08
N SER A 256 -30.03 3.67 4.77
CA SER A 256 -29.36 3.78 6.07
C SER A 256 -30.36 3.78 7.21
N PHE A 257 -30.31 2.77 8.07
CA PHE A 257 -31.26 2.61 9.18
C PHE A 257 -30.93 3.34 10.52
N PRO A 258 -29.70 3.81 10.82
CA PRO A 258 -29.40 4.53 12.06
C PRO A 258 -30.22 5.81 12.30
N GLU A 259 -30.51 6.58 11.25
CA GLU A 259 -31.26 7.85 11.34
C GLU A 259 -32.71 7.71 10.85
N LEU A 260 -33.27 6.49 10.88
CA LEU A 260 -34.63 6.24 10.41
C LEU A 260 -35.68 6.94 11.30
N GLU A 261 -36.49 7.81 10.70
CA GLU A 261 -37.63 8.44 11.37
C GLU A 261 -38.94 8.13 10.64
N PHE A 262 -40.02 7.82 11.36
CA PHE A 262 -41.33 7.67 10.73
C PHE A 262 -42.48 8.14 11.61
N SER A 263 -43.46 8.79 10.98
CA SER A 263 -44.74 9.19 11.58
C SER A 263 -45.86 8.23 11.11
N ASN A 264 -47.13 8.63 11.21
CA ASN A 264 -48.23 7.88 10.60
C ASN A 264 -48.27 8.02 9.07
N THR A 265 -47.78 9.14 8.50
CA THR A 265 -47.94 9.46 7.07
C THR A 265 -46.65 9.33 6.26
N VAL A 266 -45.51 9.73 6.83
CA VAL A 266 -44.22 9.79 6.12
C VAL A 266 -43.16 8.99 6.88
N LEU A 267 -42.18 8.46 6.16
CA LEU A 267 -40.92 7.91 6.67
C LEU A 267 -39.77 8.68 6.02
N LYS A 268 -38.83 9.14 6.83
CA LYS A 268 -37.59 9.77 6.39
C LYS A 268 -36.46 8.79 6.63
N ILE A 269 -35.65 8.56 5.61
CA ILE A 269 -34.49 7.69 5.68
C ILE A 269 -33.38 8.28 4.86
N GLN A 270 -32.17 8.28 5.41
CA GLN A 270 -31.00 8.64 4.64
C GLN A 270 -30.59 7.48 3.75
N THR A 271 -29.97 7.81 2.62
CA THR A 271 -29.28 6.83 1.80
C THR A 271 -27.78 6.93 2.06
N LEU A 272 -27.12 5.78 2.01
CA LEU A 272 -25.67 5.69 1.89
C LEU A 272 -25.40 5.40 0.42
N ASN A 273 -24.38 6.04 -0.14
CA ASN A 273 -23.89 5.57 -1.41
C ASN A 273 -23.48 4.09 -1.25
N LEU A 274 -23.61 3.29 -2.30
CA LEU A 274 -22.89 2.01 -2.36
C LEU A 274 -21.40 2.34 -2.51
N LYS A 275 -20.75 2.81 -1.47
CA LYS A 275 -19.40 3.30 -1.59
C LYS A 275 -18.52 2.58 -0.60
N LEU A 276 -17.62 1.84 -1.21
CA LEU A 276 -16.35 1.56 -0.60
C LEU A 276 -15.74 2.81 0.09
N THR A 277 -16.02 4.03 -0.38
CA THR A 277 -15.68 5.29 0.31
C THR A 277 -16.16 5.35 1.76
N GLU A 278 -17.41 4.99 2.11
CA GLU A 278 -17.83 5.04 3.51
C GLU A 278 -17.12 3.97 4.37
N TYR A 279 -16.85 2.79 3.81
CA TYR A 279 -16.05 1.77 4.49
C TYR A 279 -14.61 2.23 4.71
N VAL A 280 -13.97 2.81 3.69
CA VAL A 280 -12.62 3.39 3.80
C VAL A 280 -12.61 4.50 4.85
N ASN A 281 -13.61 5.38 4.86
CA ASN A 281 -13.68 6.49 5.82
C ASN A 281 -13.94 6.01 7.25
N SER A 282 -14.82 5.02 7.45
CA SER A 282 -15.24 4.57 8.78
C SER A 282 -14.29 3.54 9.38
N ASN A 283 -13.81 2.60 8.56
CA ASN A 283 -13.08 1.42 9.00
C ASN A 283 -11.65 1.35 8.43
N GLY A 284 -11.26 2.23 7.49
CA GLY A 284 -9.96 2.15 6.82
C GLY A 284 -8.77 2.30 7.78
N LYS A 285 -8.95 3.00 8.90
CA LYS A 285 -7.93 3.20 9.94
C LYS A 285 -7.83 2.04 10.94
N VAL A 286 -8.73 1.06 10.89
CA VAL A 286 -8.69 -0.10 11.79
C VAL A 286 -7.48 -0.95 11.40
N LYS A 287 -6.55 -1.14 12.34
CA LYS A 287 -5.44 -2.07 12.18
C LYS A 287 -5.93 -3.50 12.38
N TYR A 288 -5.47 -4.39 11.50
CA TYR A 288 -5.78 -5.81 11.56
C TYR A 288 -4.50 -6.61 11.73
N ASP A 289 -4.58 -7.62 12.60
CA ASP A 289 -3.60 -8.71 12.64
C ASP A 289 -4.05 -9.76 11.63
N ILE A 290 -3.24 -9.94 10.60
CA ILE A 290 -3.52 -10.90 9.52
C ILE A 290 -2.41 -11.94 9.51
N PRO A 291 -2.72 -13.24 9.71
CA PRO A 291 -1.71 -14.29 9.60
C PRO A 291 -1.04 -14.29 8.23
N VAL A 292 0.29 -14.22 8.19
CA VAL A 292 1.07 -14.25 6.94
C VAL A 292 0.79 -15.52 6.14
N ALA A 293 0.58 -16.65 6.84
CA ALA A 293 0.23 -17.93 6.24
C ALA A 293 -1.06 -17.89 5.38
N ASP A 294 -1.99 -16.97 5.66
CA ASP A 294 -3.24 -16.81 4.89
C ASP A 294 -3.05 -16.11 3.54
N ILE A 295 -1.99 -15.30 3.40
CA ILE A 295 -1.84 -14.31 2.32
C ILE A 295 -0.47 -14.28 1.66
N LYS A 296 0.47 -15.13 2.10
CA LYS A 296 1.80 -15.21 1.51
C LYS A 296 1.77 -15.61 0.04
N SER A 297 2.75 -15.12 -0.71
CA SER A 297 3.01 -15.53 -2.08
C SER A 297 3.39 -17.00 -2.13
N SER A 298 3.16 -17.63 -3.29
CA SER A 298 3.59 -19.01 -3.55
C SER A 298 5.11 -19.14 -3.67
N LYS A 299 5.80 -18.04 -3.97
CA LYS A 299 7.26 -17.92 -4.01
C LYS A 299 7.76 -17.24 -2.75
N GLN A 300 8.90 -17.70 -2.23
CA GLN A 300 9.58 -17.08 -1.10
C GLN A 300 10.70 -16.16 -1.57
N TRP A 301 11.01 -15.15 -0.76
CA TRP A 301 12.23 -14.37 -0.92
C TRP A 301 13.42 -15.19 -0.44
N LYS A 302 14.34 -15.48 -1.36
CA LYS A 302 15.65 -16.04 -1.08
C LYS A 302 16.57 -14.89 -0.65
N TYR A 303 16.50 -14.56 0.63
CA TYR A 303 17.23 -13.44 1.20
C TYR A 303 18.70 -13.79 1.41
N ASP A 304 19.51 -13.37 0.46
CA ASP A 304 20.95 -13.29 0.63
C ASP A 304 21.27 -12.12 1.57
N ARG A 305 21.48 -12.44 2.86
CA ARG A 305 21.57 -11.46 3.96
C ARG A 305 22.59 -10.36 3.67
N VAL A 306 22.36 -9.14 4.16
CA VAL A 306 23.30 -8.04 3.91
C VAL A 306 24.60 -8.21 4.70
N THR A 307 25.69 -7.64 4.17
CA THR A 307 26.98 -7.65 4.85
C THR A 307 26.99 -6.57 5.93
N MET A 308 27.38 -6.93 7.15
CA MET A 308 27.33 -6.06 8.33
C MET A 308 28.72 -5.89 8.94
N GLU A 309 28.97 -4.75 9.59
CA GLU A 309 30.20 -4.55 10.37
C GLU A 309 30.05 -5.13 11.77
N ASN A 310 30.97 -6.02 12.10
CA ASN A 310 31.22 -6.48 13.46
C ASN A 310 32.31 -5.62 14.07
N ARG A 311 32.19 -5.35 15.37
CA ARG A 311 33.07 -4.41 16.07
C ARG A 311 33.40 -4.92 17.46
N GLY A 312 34.67 -4.84 17.83
CA GLY A 312 35.13 -4.92 19.21
C GLY A 312 35.66 -3.56 19.63
N ASN A 313 34.96 -2.88 20.54
CA ASN A 313 35.40 -1.60 21.08
C ASN A 313 36.21 -1.85 22.35
N TYR A 314 37.37 -1.20 22.43
CA TYR A 314 38.24 -1.32 23.59
C TYR A 314 38.48 0.03 24.25
N GLU A 315 38.84 -0.01 25.54
CA GLU A 315 39.28 1.14 26.32
C GLU A 315 40.72 0.93 26.76
N MET A 316 41.52 2.00 26.70
CA MET A 316 42.85 2.00 27.28
C MET A 316 42.93 3.04 28.41
N PRO A 317 43.35 2.65 29.62
CA PRO A 317 43.33 3.54 30.77
C PRO A 317 44.38 4.66 30.63
N VAL A 318 43.92 5.91 30.70
CA VAL A 318 44.80 7.09 30.65
C VAL A 318 45.53 7.27 31.98
N GLY A 319 46.84 7.49 31.91
CA GLY A 319 47.71 7.75 33.06
C GLY A 319 48.06 6.52 33.90
N LEU A 320 47.59 5.32 33.52
CA LEU A 320 47.94 4.08 34.21
C LEU A 320 49.24 3.52 33.63
N GLU A 321 50.30 3.52 34.43
CA GLU A 321 51.59 2.94 34.07
C GLU A 321 51.50 1.42 33.90
N TYR A 322 52.13 0.91 32.85
CA TYR A 322 52.25 -0.52 32.60
C TYR A 322 53.22 -1.12 33.63
N ASN A 323 52.70 -2.00 34.49
CA ASN A 323 53.46 -2.59 35.59
C ASN A 323 54.31 -3.76 35.09
N PHE A 324 55.61 -3.56 34.85
CA PHE A 324 56.54 -4.67 34.62
C PHE A 324 57.98 -4.35 35.02
N THR A 325 58.71 -5.37 35.45
CA THR A 325 60.13 -5.25 35.82
C THR A 325 60.98 -5.43 34.57
N ILE A 326 61.65 -4.35 34.16
CA ILE A 326 62.46 -4.25 32.93
C ILE A 326 63.70 -5.19 32.93
N SER A 327 63.97 -5.91 34.01
CA SER A 327 65.26 -6.61 34.19
C SER A 327 65.46 -7.88 33.35
N THR A 328 64.45 -8.40 32.63
CA THR A 328 64.60 -9.67 31.86
C THR A 328 63.86 -9.78 30.53
N GLU A 329 62.84 -8.95 30.25
CA GLU A 329 62.02 -9.09 29.03
C GLU A 329 61.97 -7.80 28.20
N SER A 330 62.32 -7.91 26.91
CA SER A 330 62.39 -6.78 25.99
C SER A 330 61.04 -6.31 25.47
N ARG A 331 59.93 -7.01 25.72
CA ARG A 331 58.63 -6.74 25.09
C ARG A 331 57.50 -6.84 26.07
N THR A 332 56.60 -5.86 26.03
CA THR A 332 55.54 -5.72 27.02
C THR A 332 54.22 -5.33 26.41
N GLN A 333 53.14 -5.92 26.92
CA GLN A 333 51.79 -5.72 26.42
C GLN A 333 51.10 -4.63 27.25
N PRO A 334 50.50 -3.59 26.64
CA PRO A 334 49.72 -2.58 27.35
C PRO A 334 48.35 -3.10 27.78
N TYR A 335 47.68 -2.35 28.67
CA TYR A 335 46.27 -2.57 29.03
C TYR A 335 45.34 -2.23 27.85
N ILE A 336 44.51 -3.19 27.43
CA ILE A 336 43.44 -3.02 26.44
C ILE A 336 42.20 -3.74 26.96
N TYR A 337 41.20 -3.00 27.42
CA TYR A 337 39.97 -3.57 27.98
C TYR A 337 38.89 -3.67 26.92
N LEU A 338 38.28 -4.83 26.69
CA LEU A 338 37.09 -4.92 25.85
C LEU A 338 35.91 -4.26 26.58
N SER A 339 35.35 -3.19 26.03
CA SER A 339 34.22 -2.46 26.62
C SER A 339 32.88 -2.90 26.06
N SER A 340 32.81 -3.17 24.75
CA SER A 340 31.62 -3.73 24.09
C SER A 340 32.00 -4.47 22.81
N SER A 341 31.11 -5.37 22.38
CA SER A 341 31.23 -6.01 21.07
C SER A 341 29.86 -6.14 20.40
N GLU A 342 29.87 -6.10 19.07
CA GLU A 342 28.71 -6.34 18.22
C GLU A 342 29.12 -7.35 17.15
N ILE A 343 28.43 -8.49 17.10
CA ILE A 343 28.74 -9.62 16.22
C ILE A 343 27.44 -10.09 15.55
N THR A 344 27.49 -10.28 14.24
CA THR A 344 26.41 -10.80 13.40
C THR A 344 26.12 -12.26 13.77
N PRO A 345 24.91 -12.59 14.26
CA PRO A 345 24.58 -13.95 14.68
C PRO A 345 24.63 -14.97 13.54
N GLY A 346 25.08 -16.18 13.88
CA GLY A 346 25.22 -17.28 12.93
C GLY A 346 26.46 -17.20 12.03
N THR A 347 27.38 -16.28 12.32
CA THR A 347 28.70 -16.19 11.67
C THR A 347 29.81 -16.70 12.59
N ALA A 348 31.06 -16.72 12.11
CA ALA A 348 32.18 -17.14 12.95
C ALA A 348 32.36 -16.20 14.15
N GLU A 349 32.36 -16.75 15.36
CA GLU A 349 32.57 -15.99 16.60
C GLU A 349 34.06 -15.80 16.84
N HIS A 350 34.62 -14.70 16.33
CA HIS A 350 36.00 -14.33 16.60
C HIS A 350 36.16 -13.88 18.06
N ASP A 351 37.19 -14.38 18.74
CA ASP A 351 37.40 -14.11 20.16
C ASP A 351 37.99 -12.70 20.35
N MET A 352 37.14 -11.77 20.77
CA MET A 352 37.52 -10.44 21.22
C MET A 352 37.64 -10.47 22.74
N LYS A 353 38.79 -10.08 23.30
CA LYS A 353 38.98 -10.08 24.75
C LYS A 353 39.93 -9.00 25.23
N THR A 354 39.97 -8.83 26.55
CA THR A 354 40.88 -7.91 27.23
C THR A 354 42.31 -8.43 27.19
N GLN A 355 43.24 -7.53 26.83
CA GLN A 355 44.68 -7.71 26.97
C GLN A 355 45.15 -7.07 28.30
N SER A 356 45.78 -7.85 29.17
CA SER A 356 46.32 -7.36 30.44
C SER A 356 47.72 -6.75 30.27
N SER A 357 48.12 -5.86 31.18
CA SER A 357 49.51 -5.38 31.22
C SER A 357 50.42 -6.44 31.82
N GLN A 358 51.33 -6.98 31.01
CA GLN A 358 52.35 -7.92 31.45
C GLN A 358 53.50 -8.02 30.44
N ALA A 359 54.50 -8.80 30.80
CA ALA A 359 55.55 -9.26 29.89
C ALA A 359 54.94 -10.12 28.76
N TRP A 360 55.65 -10.28 27.64
CA TRP A 360 55.07 -10.92 26.45
C TRP A 360 54.48 -12.30 26.75
N SER A 361 53.24 -12.52 26.32
CA SER A 361 52.57 -13.82 26.38
C SER A 361 51.70 -14.03 25.15
N GLU A 362 51.86 -15.20 24.50
CA GLU A 362 51.06 -15.62 23.33
C GLU A 362 49.56 -15.75 23.62
N ASP A 363 49.17 -15.91 24.89
CA ASP A 363 47.77 -16.05 25.31
C ASP A 363 47.11 -14.72 25.68
N ASN A 364 47.90 -13.65 25.72
CA ASN A 364 47.46 -12.30 26.02
C ASN A 364 47.36 -11.46 24.75
N TYR A 365 46.22 -11.61 24.08
CA TYR A 365 45.87 -10.95 22.83
C TYR A 365 44.55 -10.19 23.00
N PHE A 366 44.26 -9.27 22.10
CA PHE A 366 42.98 -8.56 22.09
C PHE A 366 41.98 -9.13 21.06
N PHE A 367 42.47 -9.89 20.06
CA PHE A 367 41.65 -10.56 19.06
C PHE A 367 42.26 -11.90 18.60
N GLU A 368 41.44 -12.95 18.49
CA GLU A 368 41.80 -14.21 17.85
C GLU A 368 40.78 -14.58 16.77
N ALA A 369 41.29 -14.96 15.60
CA ALA A 369 40.46 -15.32 14.47
C ALA A 369 39.90 -16.75 14.64
N ALA A 370 38.57 -16.91 14.65
CA ALA A 370 37.93 -18.24 14.60
C ALA A 370 37.83 -18.81 13.16
N SER A 371 37.95 -17.95 12.14
CA SER A 371 37.91 -18.29 10.73
C SER A 371 38.70 -17.28 9.91
N THR A 372 38.74 -17.42 8.58
CA THR A 372 39.40 -16.42 7.73
C THR A 372 38.70 -15.07 7.82
N VAL A 373 39.43 -14.02 8.21
CA VAL A 373 38.89 -12.67 8.41
C VAL A 373 39.94 -11.62 8.10
N GLN A 374 39.54 -10.49 7.52
CA GLN A 374 40.42 -9.36 7.28
C GLN A 374 39.95 -8.14 8.07
N PRO A 375 40.36 -8.02 9.34
CA PRO A 375 39.98 -6.88 10.16
C PRO A 375 40.76 -5.62 9.79
N SER A 376 40.18 -4.48 10.15
CA SER A 376 40.82 -3.18 10.26
C SER A 376 40.86 -2.76 11.73
N ILE A 377 41.94 -2.10 12.16
CA ILE A 377 42.08 -1.56 13.51
C ILE A 377 41.99 -0.04 13.43
N VAL A 378 40.98 0.56 14.04
CA VAL A 378 40.87 2.01 14.17
C VAL A 378 41.53 2.40 15.48
N ALA A 379 42.50 3.32 15.43
CA ALA A 379 43.26 3.76 16.59
C ALA A 379 43.44 5.29 16.59
N ASP A 380 43.03 5.95 17.67
CA ASP A 380 43.27 7.36 18.01
C ASP A 380 43.66 7.46 19.50
N PHE A 381 44.97 7.46 19.77
CA PHE A 381 45.54 7.61 21.11
C PHE A 381 46.98 8.15 21.06
N LYS A 382 47.44 8.66 22.20
CA LYS A 382 48.84 9.02 22.45
C LYS A 382 49.39 8.18 23.59
N MET A 383 50.54 7.57 23.36
CA MET A 383 51.30 6.86 24.39
C MET A 383 52.56 7.65 24.74
N LEU A 384 52.84 7.75 26.04
CA LEU A 384 54.06 8.32 26.59
C LEU A 384 54.94 7.23 27.20
N ARG A 385 56.23 7.49 27.18
CA ARG A 385 57.25 6.67 27.80
C ARG A 385 58.26 7.55 28.50
N HIS A 386 58.53 7.24 29.76
CA HIS A 386 59.54 7.92 30.56
C HIS A 386 60.85 7.14 30.56
N TRP A 387 61.97 7.83 30.33
CA TRP A 387 63.32 7.30 30.48
C TRP A 387 64.02 8.08 31.59
N ASN A 388 64.36 7.40 32.69
CA ASN A 388 65.05 7.95 33.85
C ASN A 388 66.57 7.68 33.77
N ASN A 389 67.37 8.57 34.33
CA ASN A 389 68.84 8.46 34.38
C ASN A 389 69.49 8.39 32.99
N VAL A 390 69.03 9.22 32.05
CA VAL A 390 69.60 9.31 30.70
C VAL A 390 71.06 9.79 30.79
N ALA A 391 72.01 8.92 30.40
CA ALA A 391 73.42 9.29 30.29
C ALA A 391 73.59 10.42 29.26
N SER A 392 74.63 11.24 29.39
CA SER A 392 74.92 12.42 28.56
C SER A 392 75.25 12.13 27.07
N ARG A 393 74.80 10.98 26.52
CA ARG A 393 74.94 10.58 25.12
C ARG A 393 73.57 10.51 24.45
N PRO A 394 73.16 11.56 23.72
CA PRO A 394 71.79 11.77 23.30
C PRO A 394 71.41 11.23 21.91
N ASP A 395 72.28 10.42 21.29
CA ASP A 395 72.23 10.10 19.85
C ASP A 395 71.86 8.64 19.57
N LEU A 396 71.43 7.90 20.58
CA LEU A 396 71.26 6.46 20.46
C LEU A 396 69.84 6.09 20.00
N ASP A 397 69.77 5.18 19.04
CA ASP A 397 68.59 4.55 18.43
C ASP A 397 67.64 3.81 19.42
N TYR A 398 67.77 4.04 20.73
CA TYR A 398 67.10 3.31 21.82
C TYR A 398 65.75 3.89 22.22
N VAL A 399 64.84 4.03 21.26
CA VAL A 399 63.55 4.72 21.48
C VAL A 399 62.38 3.75 21.71
N GLY A 400 62.59 2.48 21.36
CA GLY A 400 61.56 1.46 21.36
C GLY A 400 60.53 1.64 20.26
N TYR A 401 59.67 0.64 20.09
CA TYR A 401 58.64 0.64 19.06
C TYR A 401 57.29 0.26 19.67
N LEU A 402 56.24 0.94 19.24
CA LEU A 402 54.88 0.45 19.39
C LEU A 402 54.59 -0.49 18.22
N MET A 403 54.18 -1.73 18.53
CA MET A 403 53.86 -2.73 17.53
C MET A 403 52.47 -3.33 17.72
N ILE A 404 51.82 -3.67 16.61
CA ILE A 404 50.75 -4.67 16.59
C ILE A 404 51.28 -5.82 15.77
N ILE A 405 51.26 -7.02 16.34
CA ILE A 405 51.80 -8.21 15.72
C ILE A 405 50.73 -9.28 15.54
N LYS A 406 51.01 -10.20 14.62
CA LYS A 406 50.25 -11.42 14.43
C LYS A 406 51.01 -12.58 15.04
N ASN A 407 50.40 -13.30 15.98
CA ASN A 407 51.05 -14.38 16.73
C ASN A 407 52.38 -13.90 17.35
N ASP A 408 53.45 -14.67 17.22
CA ASP A 408 54.81 -14.33 17.64
C ASP A 408 55.70 -13.75 16.50
N ASP A 409 55.10 -13.19 15.43
CA ASP A 409 55.87 -12.60 14.32
C ASP A 409 56.31 -11.16 14.63
N PHE A 410 57.44 -11.05 15.33
CA PHE A 410 58.05 -9.77 15.70
C PHE A 410 58.81 -9.10 14.54
N ASP A 411 59.22 -9.88 13.54
CA ASP A 411 60.03 -9.39 12.43
C ASP A 411 59.16 -8.72 11.36
N ASN A 412 57.90 -9.17 11.23
CA ASN A 412 56.92 -8.64 10.28
C ASN A 412 55.64 -8.17 11.00
N PRO A 413 55.73 -7.14 11.86
CA PRO A 413 54.58 -6.61 12.57
C PRO A 413 53.56 -6.02 11.59
N ILE A 414 52.27 -6.16 11.90
CA ILE A 414 51.17 -5.54 11.14
C ILE A 414 51.31 -4.02 11.18
N TYR A 415 51.73 -3.50 12.32
CA TYR A 415 51.98 -2.08 12.54
C TYR A 415 53.23 -1.93 13.39
N LYS A 416 54.13 -1.03 13.00
CA LYS A 416 55.34 -0.71 13.78
C LYS A 416 55.68 0.75 13.59
N GLU A 417 55.72 1.47 14.70
CA GLU A 417 56.13 2.87 14.73
C GLU A 417 57.11 3.11 15.88
N GLN A 418 58.14 3.88 15.58
CA GLN A 418 59.14 4.28 16.57
C GLN A 418 58.61 5.43 17.42
N PHE A 419 58.89 5.44 18.71
CA PHE A 419 58.60 6.60 19.55
C PHE A 419 59.52 7.78 19.19
N GLU A 420 59.04 8.99 19.43
CA GLU A 420 59.73 10.24 19.13
C GLU A 420 59.99 11.02 20.42
N LEU A 421 61.11 11.76 20.49
CA LEU A 421 61.45 12.55 21.68
C LEU A 421 60.48 13.73 21.81
N GLU A 422 59.74 13.79 22.92
CA GLU A 422 58.81 14.88 23.21
C GLU A 422 59.45 15.96 24.09
N SER A 423 60.13 15.56 25.16
CA SER A 423 60.77 16.54 26.06
C SER A 423 61.92 15.94 26.85
N ARG A 424 62.72 16.83 27.46
CA ARG A 424 63.82 16.49 28.37
C ARG A 424 63.76 17.39 29.58
N GLY A 425 64.21 16.86 30.71
CA GLY A 425 64.35 17.64 31.91
C GLY A 425 65.32 17.02 32.90
N THR A 426 65.46 17.72 34.00
CA THR A 426 66.25 17.29 35.15
C THR A 426 65.37 17.37 36.38
N GLU A 427 65.32 16.30 37.15
CA GLU A 427 64.63 16.26 38.43
C GLU A 427 65.67 16.08 39.54
N THR A 428 65.61 16.93 40.57
CA THR A 428 66.49 16.79 41.73
C THR A 428 65.72 16.07 42.83
N GLY A 429 66.17 14.86 43.18
CA GLY A 429 65.56 14.05 44.24
C GLY A 429 65.72 14.65 45.63
N GLU A 430 64.98 14.11 46.61
CA GLU A 430 65.08 14.50 48.02
C GLU A 430 66.48 14.27 48.63
N ASP A 431 67.30 13.44 47.98
CA ASP A 431 68.69 13.16 48.32
C ASP A 431 69.70 14.16 47.72
N GLY A 432 69.22 15.14 46.94
CA GLY A 432 70.02 16.16 46.27
C GLY A 432 70.68 15.71 44.97
N GLN A 433 70.42 14.48 44.48
CA GLN A 433 70.92 14.02 43.19
C GLN A 433 70.05 14.55 42.04
N THR A 434 70.69 15.08 40.98
CA THR A 434 70.02 15.51 39.75
C THR A 434 69.98 14.36 38.76
N ASN A 435 68.78 13.84 38.50
CA ASN A 435 68.52 12.81 37.51
C ASN A 435 68.01 13.45 36.22
N ASN A 436 68.63 13.10 35.09
CA ASN A 436 68.12 13.50 33.78
C ASN A 436 67.00 12.55 33.36
N PHE A 437 65.93 13.10 32.80
CA PHE A 437 64.87 12.32 32.18
C PHE A 437 64.60 12.75 30.74
N ALA A 438 64.09 11.82 29.96
CA ALA A 438 63.56 12.07 28.63
C ALA A 438 62.16 11.45 28.51
N ILE A 439 61.24 12.18 27.90
CA ILE A 439 59.89 11.72 27.59
C ILE A 439 59.82 11.49 26.10
N TYR A 440 59.38 10.29 25.73
CA TYR A 440 59.13 9.90 24.36
C TYR A 440 57.66 9.66 24.15
N SER A 441 57.16 9.89 22.94
CA SER A 441 55.76 9.71 22.63
C SER A 441 55.51 9.12 21.26
N LYS A 442 54.34 8.51 21.13
CA LYS A 442 53.78 8.20 19.83
C LYS A 442 52.30 8.53 19.81
N ILE A 443 51.90 9.31 18.80
CA ILE A 443 50.51 9.56 18.45
C ILE A 443 50.14 8.56 17.36
N VAL A 444 49.10 7.77 17.60
CA VAL A 444 48.50 6.88 16.61
C VAL A 444 47.12 7.45 16.30
N LYS A 445 46.89 7.87 15.06
CA LYS A 445 45.61 8.42 14.61
C LYS A 445 45.31 8.00 13.18
N GLN A 446 44.94 6.73 13.01
CA GLN A 446 44.69 6.13 11.71
C GLN A 446 43.90 4.83 11.78
N THR A 447 43.42 4.38 10.63
CA THR A 447 42.93 3.01 10.42
C THR A 447 44.07 2.16 9.87
N ILE A 448 44.42 1.09 10.60
CA ILE A 448 45.43 0.11 10.22
C ILE A 448 44.73 -1.06 9.55
N THR A 449 44.98 -1.25 8.25
CA THR A 449 44.44 -2.37 7.47
C THR A 449 45.48 -3.47 7.32
N LEU A 450 45.07 -4.71 7.54
CA LEU A 450 45.96 -5.86 7.36
C LEU A 450 46.20 -6.14 5.88
N SER A 451 47.47 -6.35 5.52
CA SER A 451 47.90 -6.66 4.15
C SER A 451 47.49 -8.06 3.69
N GLN A 452 47.22 -8.97 4.63
CA GLN A 452 46.75 -10.35 4.39
C GLN A 452 45.66 -10.70 5.41
N PRO A 453 44.66 -11.52 5.03
CA PRO A 453 43.68 -12.04 5.98
C PRO A 453 44.32 -12.86 7.09
N LEU A 454 43.71 -12.82 8.27
CA LEU A 454 43.95 -13.75 9.36
C LEU A 454 43.28 -15.10 9.04
N VAL A 455 43.84 -16.20 9.53
CA VAL A 455 43.23 -17.54 9.47
C VAL A 455 42.86 -18.03 10.88
N ALA A 456 42.11 -19.12 10.97
CA ALA A 456 41.72 -19.68 12.26
C ALA A 456 42.94 -19.92 13.18
N GLY A 457 42.89 -19.38 14.40
CA GLY A 457 43.95 -19.42 15.40
C GLY A 457 44.95 -18.27 15.34
N ASP A 458 44.92 -17.40 14.32
CA ASP A 458 45.77 -16.21 14.28
C ASP A 458 45.32 -15.20 15.35
N LYS A 459 46.26 -14.75 16.18
CA LYS A 459 46.07 -13.80 17.28
C LYS A 459 46.68 -12.45 16.96
N LEU A 460 45.98 -11.37 17.33
CA LEU A 460 46.49 -10.01 17.26
C LEU A 460 46.81 -9.48 18.65
N THR A 461 48.02 -8.94 18.78
CA THR A 461 48.52 -8.45 20.06
C THR A 461 49.22 -7.12 19.89
N MET A 462 48.94 -6.17 20.79
CA MET A 462 49.68 -4.92 20.86
C MET A 462 50.82 -5.08 21.86
N LEU A 463 51.99 -4.57 21.53
CA LEU A 463 53.14 -4.55 22.44
C LEU A 463 54.00 -3.31 22.25
N VAL A 464 54.80 -3.03 23.27
CA VAL A 464 55.90 -2.08 23.25
C VAL A 464 57.20 -2.88 23.27
N ASP A 465 58.02 -2.73 22.24
CA ASP A 465 59.33 -3.36 22.13
C ASP A 465 60.42 -2.41 22.61
N ASN A 466 61.28 -2.92 23.49
CA ASN A 466 62.28 -2.20 24.26
C ASN A 466 63.70 -2.58 23.79
N VAL A 467 63.89 -2.71 22.46
CA VAL A 467 65.14 -3.21 21.87
C VAL A 467 66.37 -2.45 22.39
N SER A 468 67.27 -3.20 23.04
CA SER A 468 68.68 -2.85 23.24
C SER A 468 69.49 -3.45 22.09
N SER A 469 70.06 -2.62 21.21
CA SER A 469 70.98 -3.03 20.14
C SER A 469 72.31 -3.63 20.62
N ASN A 470 72.67 -3.53 21.91
CA ASN A 470 73.94 -4.03 22.44
C ASN A 470 73.84 -5.22 23.41
N GLY A 471 72.63 -5.70 23.74
CA GLY A 471 72.44 -6.84 24.63
C GLY A 471 72.98 -6.62 26.05
N ASP A 472 73.23 -5.37 26.48
CA ASP A 472 73.60 -5.05 27.85
C ASP A 472 72.33 -4.94 28.71
N PRO A 473 72.09 -5.86 29.66
CA PRO A 473 70.94 -5.82 30.56
C PRO A 473 71.01 -4.66 31.58
N ASN A 474 72.12 -3.91 31.68
CA ASN A 474 72.31 -2.86 32.68
C ASN A 474 71.99 -1.42 32.19
N GLU A 475 71.67 -1.21 30.91
CA GLU A 475 71.32 0.12 30.35
C GLU A 475 69.81 0.44 30.39
N GLN A 476 68.99 -0.36 31.06
CA GLN A 476 67.52 -0.35 30.89
C GLN A 476 66.74 0.40 31.99
N ASN A 477 66.95 1.71 32.13
CA ASN A 477 66.23 2.54 33.12
C ASN A 477 65.02 3.29 32.53
N PHE A 478 64.06 2.59 31.92
CA PHE A 478 62.78 3.21 31.59
C PHE A 478 61.91 3.31 32.85
N GLY A 479 61.31 4.48 33.09
CA GLY A 479 60.48 4.77 34.27
C GLY A 479 59.06 4.22 34.20
N GLY A 480 58.56 3.95 32.98
CA GLY A 480 57.21 3.44 32.73
C GLY A 480 56.71 3.84 31.33
N SER A 481 55.68 3.16 30.84
CA SER A 481 54.91 3.55 29.64
C SER A 481 53.43 3.58 29.98
N TYR A 482 52.69 4.52 29.41
CA TYR A 482 51.25 4.70 29.67
C TYR A 482 50.56 5.44 28.53
N ILE A 483 49.25 5.26 28.41
CA ILE A 483 48.43 6.07 27.50
C ILE A 483 48.23 7.46 28.14
N SER A 484 48.59 8.53 27.44
CA SER A 484 48.39 9.90 27.91
C SER A 484 47.12 10.54 27.39
N GLU A 485 46.66 10.13 26.19
CA GLU A 485 45.43 10.60 25.56
C GLU A 485 44.77 9.41 24.87
N PHE A 486 43.46 9.26 25.00
CA PHE A 486 42.70 8.15 24.40
C PHE A 486 41.39 8.68 23.81
N ASN A 487 41.15 8.40 22.53
CA ASN A 487 39.91 8.75 21.84
C ASN A 487 39.20 7.52 21.26
N ASP A 488 39.91 6.61 20.58
CA ASP A 488 39.31 5.42 19.97
C ASP A 488 40.34 4.27 19.87
N PHE A 489 39.91 3.05 20.17
CA PHE A 489 40.62 1.83 19.76
C PHE A 489 39.62 0.70 19.56
N ARG A 490 39.50 0.21 18.33
CA ARG A 490 38.56 -0.85 17.99
C ARG A 490 39.03 -1.68 16.82
N ILE A 491 38.60 -2.93 16.83
CA ILE A 491 38.74 -3.83 15.68
C ILE A 491 37.40 -3.91 14.95
N VAL A 492 37.45 -3.82 13.63
CA VAL A 492 36.27 -3.83 12.75
C VAL A 492 36.50 -4.83 11.62
N TYR A 493 35.52 -5.69 11.36
CA TYR A 493 35.51 -6.60 10.22
C TYR A 493 34.09 -6.82 9.74
N THR A 494 33.91 -7.29 8.50
CA THR A 494 32.59 -7.61 7.97
C THR A 494 32.25 -9.07 8.10
N SER A 495 30.97 -9.38 8.27
CA SER A 495 30.45 -10.73 8.08
C SER A 495 29.06 -10.68 7.49
N LYS A 496 28.61 -11.84 7.00
CA LYS A 496 27.34 -12.02 6.31
C LYS A 496 26.71 -13.31 6.81
N GLY A 497 25.47 -13.22 7.28
CA GLY A 497 24.73 -14.39 7.75
C GLY A 497 24.42 -15.37 6.63
N SER A 498 24.03 -16.59 6.99
CA SER A 498 23.53 -17.56 6.01
C SER A 498 22.22 -17.08 5.38
N GLU A 499 22.03 -17.42 4.10
CA GLU A 499 20.81 -17.14 3.36
C GLU A 499 19.54 -17.65 4.08
N LEU A 500 18.44 -16.90 3.93
CA LEU A 500 17.14 -17.23 4.51
C LEU A 500 16.06 -17.32 3.42
N ALA A 501 15.10 -18.22 3.61
CA ALA A 501 13.87 -18.24 2.83
C ALA A 501 12.76 -17.55 3.64
N LEU A 502 12.23 -16.44 3.12
CA LEU A 502 11.26 -15.60 3.80
C LEU A 502 9.94 -15.55 3.05
N ASP A 503 8.84 -15.68 3.80
CA ASP A 503 7.50 -15.46 3.27
C ASP A 503 7.30 -13.98 2.97
N VAL A 504 6.77 -13.67 1.79
CA VAL A 504 6.48 -12.31 1.33
C VAL A 504 5.06 -12.24 0.80
N ILE A 505 4.49 -11.05 0.80
CA ILE A 505 3.09 -10.80 0.48
C ILE A 505 3.02 -9.90 -0.75
N GLU A 506 2.18 -10.29 -1.71
CA GLU A 506 1.89 -9.45 -2.86
C GLU A 506 0.93 -8.31 -2.46
N PRO A 507 1.20 -7.05 -2.84
CA PRO A 507 0.39 -5.92 -2.40
C PRO A 507 -1.10 -6.06 -2.75
N THR A 508 -1.43 -6.62 -3.92
CA THR A 508 -2.82 -6.87 -4.34
C THR A 508 -3.52 -7.87 -3.42
N VAL A 509 -2.82 -8.89 -2.94
CA VAL A 509 -3.38 -9.89 -2.00
C VAL A 509 -3.65 -9.24 -0.64
N LEU A 510 -2.69 -8.46 -0.13
CA LEU A 510 -2.86 -7.73 1.13
C LEU A 510 -4.05 -6.75 1.05
N ALA A 511 -4.11 -5.95 -0.02
CA ALA A 511 -5.17 -4.97 -0.20
C ALA A 511 -6.56 -5.64 -0.25
N ASN A 512 -6.71 -6.74 -0.98
CA ASN A 512 -7.98 -7.49 -1.03
C ASN A 512 -8.34 -8.12 0.34
N LYS A 513 -7.36 -8.61 1.10
CA LYS A 513 -7.60 -9.12 2.45
C LYS A 513 -8.03 -8.01 3.41
N LEU A 514 -7.37 -6.85 3.38
CA LEU A 514 -7.76 -5.67 4.17
C LEU A 514 -9.16 -5.20 3.81
N LEU A 515 -9.46 -5.14 2.51
CA LEU A 515 -10.77 -4.78 2.00
C LEU A 515 -11.85 -5.72 2.54
N ALA A 516 -11.65 -7.03 2.45
CA ALA A 516 -12.58 -8.03 2.98
C ALA A 516 -12.76 -7.92 4.50
N ARG A 517 -11.71 -7.59 5.26
CA ARG A 517 -11.81 -7.39 6.72
C ARG A 517 -12.58 -6.13 7.06
N MET A 518 -12.33 -5.04 6.34
CA MET A 518 -12.98 -3.74 6.51
C MET A 518 -14.48 -3.75 6.20
N THR A 519 -14.87 -4.58 5.23
CA THR A 519 -16.28 -4.72 4.79
C THR A 519 -16.99 -5.91 5.44
N ASN A 520 -16.34 -6.64 6.35
CA ASN A 520 -16.84 -7.91 6.91
C ASN A 520 -17.24 -8.92 5.83
N ASN A 521 -16.54 -8.92 4.70
CA ASN A 521 -16.81 -9.74 3.52
C ASN A 521 -18.23 -9.55 2.97
N GLN A 522 -18.84 -8.39 3.24
CA GLN A 522 -20.09 -7.98 2.62
C GLN A 522 -19.81 -7.52 1.20
N TYR A 523 -20.61 -8.01 0.25
CA TYR A 523 -20.48 -7.74 -1.18
C TYR A 523 -19.14 -8.21 -1.78
N SER A 524 -19.10 -8.35 -3.11
CA SER A 524 -17.90 -8.80 -3.83
C SER A 524 -16.97 -7.61 -4.13
N TYR A 525 -16.52 -6.90 -3.11
CA TYR A 525 -15.54 -5.82 -3.29
C TYR A 525 -14.19 -6.37 -3.74
N GLN A 526 -13.53 -5.64 -4.65
CA GLN A 526 -12.22 -6.00 -5.16
C GLN A 526 -11.27 -4.79 -5.15
N CYS A 527 -10.00 -5.06 -4.84
CA CYS A 527 -8.91 -4.13 -5.08
C CYS A 527 -8.12 -4.52 -6.33
N VAL A 528 -7.87 -3.54 -7.20
CA VAL A 528 -7.06 -3.63 -8.41
C VAL A 528 -5.92 -2.64 -8.31
N ILE A 529 -4.71 -3.05 -8.70
CA ILE A 529 -3.53 -2.18 -8.74
C ILE A 529 -3.00 -2.17 -10.17
N ASN A 530 -3.14 -1.03 -10.84
CA ASN A 530 -2.58 -0.79 -12.16
C ASN A 530 -1.12 -0.36 -11.99
N TRP A 531 -0.20 -1.32 -11.88
CA TRP A 531 1.22 -1.01 -11.71
C TRP A 531 1.76 -0.19 -12.88
N ASN A 532 2.63 0.77 -12.55
CA ASN A 532 3.42 1.49 -13.55
C ASN A 532 4.32 0.49 -14.29
N THR A 533 4.07 0.31 -15.59
CA THR A 533 4.79 -0.64 -16.44
C THR A 533 6.27 -0.29 -16.62
N SER A 534 6.68 0.92 -16.26
CA SER A 534 8.08 1.37 -16.29
C SER A 534 8.86 1.06 -15.02
N LEU A 535 8.22 0.49 -13.97
CA LEU A 535 8.94 0.03 -12.79
C LEU A 535 9.88 -1.11 -13.17
N SER A 536 11.16 -0.95 -12.86
CA SER A 536 12.19 -1.98 -13.10
C SER A 536 12.21 -3.07 -12.03
N TYR A 537 11.39 -2.94 -10.99
CA TYR A 537 11.31 -3.86 -9.86
C TYR A 537 9.84 -4.17 -9.50
N LYS A 538 9.63 -5.28 -8.80
CA LYS A 538 8.35 -5.69 -8.22
C LYS A 538 8.33 -5.37 -6.72
N PRO A 539 7.47 -4.46 -6.22
CA PRO A 539 7.35 -4.22 -4.79
C PRO A 539 6.64 -5.40 -4.12
N LEU A 540 7.25 -5.97 -3.08
CA LEU A 540 6.66 -6.97 -2.20
C LEU A 540 6.73 -6.52 -0.74
N ILE A 541 5.85 -7.07 0.09
CA ILE A 541 5.71 -6.71 1.50
C ILE A 541 6.19 -7.85 2.39
N CYS A 542 6.92 -7.52 3.45
CA CYS A 542 7.37 -8.48 4.47
C CYS A 542 6.98 -7.97 5.86
N ALA A 543 6.42 -8.85 6.69
CA ALA A 543 6.16 -8.55 8.09
C ALA A 543 7.45 -8.67 8.92
N ALA A 544 7.60 -7.81 9.93
CA ALA A 544 8.71 -7.92 10.89
C ALA A 544 8.75 -9.29 11.60
N GLU A 545 7.59 -9.83 11.97
CA GLU A 545 7.49 -11.17 12.58
C GLU A 545 8.05 -12.29 11.68
N THR A 546 8.00 -12.12 10.34
CA THR A 546 8.62 -13.08 9.40
C THR A 546 10.15 -12.97 9.38
N LEU A 547 10.68 -11.74 9.52
CA LEU A 547 12.13 -11.49 9.65
C LEU A 547 12.68 -12.05 10.97
N ARG A 548 11.90 -11.95 12.06
CA ARG A 548 12.21 -12.59 13.35
C ARG A 548 11.98 -14.10 13.37
N GLY A 549 11.35 -14.67 12.34
CA GLY A 549 11.13 -16.12 12.23
C GLY A 549 10.15 -16.66 13.27
N LEU A 550 9.07 -15.93 13.57
CA LEU A 550 8.00 -16.40 14.46
C LEU A 550 7.10 -17.42 13.73
N ASP A 551 6.72 -18.51 14.42
CA ASP A 551 5.94 -19.61 13.81
C ASP A 551 4.54 -19.18 13.33
N ASN A 552 3.93 -18.19 13.98
CA ASN A 552 2.59 -17.67 13.66
C ASN A 552 2.65 -16.19 13.26
N ALA A 553 3.60 -15.83 12.39
CA ALA A 553 3.81 -14.46 11.97
C ALA A 553 2.52 -13.80 11.44
N ASN A 554 2.24 -12.59 11.91
CA ASN A 554 1.18 -11.71 11.47
C ASN A 554 1.77 -10.47 10.80
N ILE A 555 1.00 -9.88 9.88
CA ILE A 555 1.20 -8.53 9.41
C ILE A 555 0.22 -7.59 10.11
N HIS A 556 0.73 -6.48 10.63
CA HIS A 556 -0.03 -5.51 11.42
C HIS A 556 -0.24 -4.21 10.63
N THR A 557 -1.33 -4.10 9.89
CA THR A 557 -1.60 -2.91 9.05
C THR A 557 -3.08 -2.59 8.93
N SER A 558 -3.38 -1.37 8.47
CA SER A 558 -4.72 -0.92 8.09
C SER A 558 -4.82 -0.65 6.57
N MET A 559 -6.03 -0.44 6.05
CA MET A 559 -6.23 0.01 4.67
C MET A 559 -5.71 1.44 4.47
N SER A 560 -5.83 2.31 5.48
CA SER A 560 -5.27 3.66 5.45
C SER A 560 -3.75 3.65 5.35
N ASP A 561 -3.07 2.76 6.09
CA ASP A 561 -1.61 2.63 6.00
C ASP A 561 -1.19 2.17 4.60
N PHE A 562 -1.90 1.21 4.02
CA PHE A 562 -1.69 0.73 2.65
C PHE A 562 -1.90 1.85 1.62
N MET A 563 -3.00 2.62 1.74
CA MET A 563 -3.30 3.75 0.86
C MET A 563 -2.24 4.84 0.95
N ASN A 564 -1.74 5.15 2.15
CA ASN A 564 -0.68 6.13 2.36
C ASN A 564 0.66 5.65 1.78
N TRP A 565 0.98 4.36 1.90
CA TRP A 565 2.15 3.79 1.23
C TRP A 565 2.04 3.90 -0.30
N MET A 566 0.88 3.58 -0.89
CA MET A 566 0.63 3.76 -2.33
C MET A 566 0.77 5.24 -2.74
N TYR A 567 0.22 6.16 -1.96
CA TYR A 567 0.30 7.61 -2.20
C TYR A 567 1.75 8.11 -2.20
N ALA A 568 2.55 7.72 -1.20
CA ALA A 568 3.97 8.04 -1.14
C ALA A 568 4.75 7.49 -2.35
N ASN A 569 4.30 6.38 -2.93
CA ASN A 569 4.88 5.76 -4.13
C ASN A 569 4.32 6.30 -5.46
N GLY A 570 3.64 7.44 -5.46
CA GLY A 570 3.17 8.10 -6.69
C GLY A 570 1.86 7.54 -7.26
N TYR A 571 1.11 6.77 -6.47
CA TYR A 571 -0.20 6.24 -6.87
C TYR A 571 -1.34 7.04 -6.25
N GLU A 572 -2.48 6.99 -6.93
CA GLU A 572 -3.75 7.48 -6.44
C GLU A 572 -4.81 6.40 -6.53
N TYR A 573 -5.89 6.55 -5.77
CA TYR A 573 -7.00 5.63 -5.80
C TYR A 573 -8.22 6.19 -6.52
N VAL A 574 -8.99 5.30 -7.12
CA VAL A 574 -10.34 5.55 -7.65
C VAL A 574 -11.29 4.60 -6.95
N LEU A 575 -12.35 5.17 -6.37
CA LEU A 575 -13.42 4.40 -5.72
C LEU A 575 -14.61 4.30 -6.68
N ALA A 576 -14.89 3.09 -7.13
CA ALA A 576 -16.13 2.73 -7.80
C ALA A 576 -17.00 1.88 -6.85
N ASP A 577 -18.25 1.64 -7.24
CA ASP A 577 -19.25 1.01 -6.35
C ASP A 577 -18.78 -0.30 -5.72
N TYR A 578 -18.00 -1.12 -6.43
CA TYR A 578 -17.43 -2.39 -5.93
C TYR A 578 -15.92 -2.52 -6.08
N THR A 579 -15.21 -1.49 -6.53
CA THR A 579 -13.79 -1.61 -6.88
C THR A 579 -12.96 -0.46 -6.32
N LEU A 580 -11.91 -0.81 -5.58
CA LEU A 580 -10.78 0.06 -5.27
C LEU A 580 -9.75 -0.08 -6.38
N THR A 581 -9.44 0.98 -7.11
CA THR A 581 -8.37 0.91 -8.14
C THR A 581 -7.25 1.85 -7.78
N PHE A 582 -6.04 1.34 -7.58
CA PHE A 582 -4.83 2.17 -7.51
C PHE A 582 -4.22 2.30 -8.90
N SER A 583 -3.83 3.52 -9.29
CA SER A 583 -3.15 3.80 -10.57
C SER A 583 -2.07 4.87 -10.39
N PRO A 584 -1.04 4.94 -11.25
CA PRO A 584 -0.05 6.00 -11.18
C PRO A 584 -0.77 7.34 -11.33
N ARG A 585 -0.46 8.31 -10.48
CA ARG A 585 -1.23 9.56 -10.33
C ARG A 585 -1.53 10.26 -11.65
N ASP A 586 -0.53 10.39 -12.50
CA ASP A 586 -0.63 11.09 -13.80
C ASP A 586 -1.65 10.45 -14.75
N THR A 587 -1.93 9.15 -14.61
CA THR A 587 -2.92 8.46 -15.44
C THR A 587 -4.35 8.94 -15.16
N LEU A 588 -4.59 9.60 -14.02
CA LEU A 588 -5.87 10.21 -13.65
C LEU A 588 -6.05 11.65 -14.15
N TYR A 589 -5.06 12.17 -14.88
CA TYR A 589 -4.98 13.55 -15.38
C TYR A 589 -4.55 13.59 -16.86
N GLN A 590 -5.44 13.13 -17.73
CA GLN A 590 -5.18 12.92 -19.15
C GLN A 590 -5.37 14.21 -19.96
N LYS A 591 -4.28 14.97 -20.15
CA LYS A 591 -4.27 16.25 -20.87
C LYS A 591 -4.70 16.12 -22.36
N ASP A 592 -4.53 14.95 -22.95
CA ASP A 592 -4.88 14.68 -24.35
C ASP A 592 -6.33 14.19 -24.55
N VAL A 593 -7.06 13.94 -23.46
CA VAL A 593 -8.44 13.47 -23.50
C VAL A 593 -9.38 14.62 -23.18
N THR A 594 -10.38 14.84 -24.02
CA THR A 594 -11.47 15.78 -23.73
C THR A 594 -12.65 15.03 -23.16
N ALA A 595 -13.02 15.34 -21.92
CA ALA A 595 -14.19 14.77 -21.25
C ALA A 595 -15.49 15.46 -21.71
N LEU A 596 -15.47 16.79 -21.82
CA LEU A 596 -16.63 17.58 -22.24
C LEU A 596 -16.20 18.91 -22.85
N THR A 597 -16.96 19.41 -23.82
CA THR A 597 -16.81 20.77 -24.35
C THR A 597 -18.11 21.56 -24.12
N LEU A 598 -18.02 22.61 -23.32
CA LEU A 598 -19.10 23.56 -23.04
C LEU A 598 -19.06 24.71 -24.05
N LYS A 599 -20.23 25.11 -24.56
CA LYS A 599 -20.36 26.19 -25.54
C LYS A 599 -20.33 27.56 -24.86
N SER A 600 -19.95 28.59 -25.63
CA SER A 600 -19.84 29.99 -25.18
C SER A 600 -21.13 30.64 -24.60
N GLY A 601 -22.29 29.98 -24.71
CA GLY A 601 -23.54 30.43 -24.09
C GLY A 601 -24.05 29.54 -22.94
N GLU A 602 -23.32 28.46 -22.62
CA GLU A 602 -23.71 27.49 -21.59
C GLU A 602 -23.09 27.82 -20.22
N VAL A 603 -22.08 28.69 -20.20
CA VAL A 603 -21.27 29.04 -19.02
C VAL A 603 -21.52 30.49 -18.60
N LYS A 604 -21.60 30.74 -17.29
CA LYS A 604 -21.72 32.07 -16.68
C LYS A 604 -20.88 32.17 -15.41
N ASP A 605 -20.66 33.41 -14.97
CA ASP A 605 -20.04 33.74 -13.67
C ASP A 605 -18.66 33.10 -13.44
N VAL A 606 -17.85 33.05 -14.50
CA VAL A 606 -16.49 32.48 -14.44
C VAL A 606 -15.61 33.29 -13.49
N LEU A 607 -15.09 32.60 -12.49
CA LEU A 607 -14.18 33.12 -11.47
C LEU A 607 -12.90 32.27 -11.43
N THR A 608 -11.75 32.92 -11.35
CA THR A 608 -10.44 32.25 -11.19
C THR A 608 -9.98 32.43 -9.75
N LYS A 609 -9.63 31.33 -9.06
CA LYS A 609 -9.24 31.33 -7.64
C LYS A 609 -7.92 30.59 -7.44
N ALA A 610 -6.99 31.16 -6.66
CA ALA A 610 -5.78 30.42 -6.25
C ALA A 610 -6.15 29.19 -5.40
N SER A 611 -5.45 28.07 -5.64
CA SER A 611 -5.65 26.83 -4.87
C SER A 611 -4.69 26.79 -3.69
N LYS A 612 -5.22 27.03 -2.48
CA LYS A 612 -4.41 26.97 -1.24
C LYS A 612 -4.03 25.54 -0.85
N GLU A 613 -4.75 24.55 -1.37
CA GLU A 613 -4.60 23.12 -1.07
C GLU A 613 -3.19 22.59 -1.39
N PHE A 614 -2.60 23.09 -2.48
CA PHE A 614 -1.28 22.71 -2.98
C PHE A 614 -0.22 23.78 -2.70
N ALA A 615 -0.50 24.76 -1.84
CA ALA A 615 0.43 25.83 -1.50
C ALA A 615 1.44 25.34 -0.43
N TYR A 616 2.29 24.38 -0.81
CA TYR A 616 3.23 23.73 0.12
C TYR A 616 4.42 24.64 0.42
N THR A 617 4.83 24.73 1.69
CA THR A 617 6.04 25.44 2.14
C THR A 617 7.25 24.50 2.26
N SER A 618 6.98 23.20 2.39
CA SER A 618 7.97 22.14 2.52
C SER A 618 7.44 20.80 2.05
N VAL A 619 8.35 19.87 1.77
CA VAL A 619 8.05 18.47 1.43
C VAL A 619 8.83 17.56 2.37
N GLN A 620 8.13 16.62 3.01
CA GLN A 620 8.71 15.51 3.75
C GLN A 620 8.44 14.22 2.96
N VAL A 621 9.47 13.42 2.70
CA VAL A 621 9.35 12.21 1.87
C VAL A 621 10.25 11.10 2.39
N GLY A 622 9.79 9.85 2.30
CA GLY A 622 10.57 8.69 2.75
C GLY A 622 9.87 7.87 3.80
N TYR A 623 10.59 7.57 4.88
CA TYR A 623 10.19 6.61 5.91
C TYR A 623 10.58 7.11 7.29
N ASP A 624 9.76 6.80 8.29
CA ASP A 624 10.17 6.97 9.68
C ASP A 624 11.35 6.02 9.98
N MET A 625 12.42 6.58 10.53
CA MET A 625 13.62 5.83 10.90
C MET A 625 13.55 5.45 12.38
N GLU A 626 13.88 4.20 12.69
CA GLU A 626 14.11 3.77 14.07
C GLU A 626 15.55 4.04 14.53
N ASP A 627 15.69 4.31 15.83
CA ASP A 627 17.00 4.37 16.47
C ASP A 627 17.42 2.95 16.85
N TYR A 628 18.43 2.44 16.16
CA TYR A 628 18.97 1.12 16.43
C TYR A 628 20.08 1.22 17.46
N GLU A 629 20.00 0.38 18.49
CA GLU A 629 21.09 0.10 19.43
C GLU A 629 22.20 -0.75 18.78
N SER A 630 22.61 -0.37 17.56
CA SER A 630 23.59 -1.04 16.72
C SER A 630 24.42 0.01 15.98
N ALA A 631 25.74 -0.22 15.90
CA ALA A 631 26.62 0.64 15.11
C ALA A 631 26.24 0.66 13.62
N ASN A 632 25.70 -0.45 13.13
CA ASN A 632 25.24 -0.60 11.74
C ASN A 632 23.98 0.23 11.45
N GLY A 633 23.20 0.58 12.47
CA GLY A 633 22.03 1.46 12.33
C GLY A 633 22.32 2.78 11.63
N ARG A 634 23.54 3.29 11.80
CA ARG A 634 24.02 4.53 11.16
C ARG A 634 24.27 4.38 9.66
N PHE A 635 24.19 3.19 9.09
CA PHE A 635 24.41 2.96 7.67
C PHE A 635 23.15 3.15 6.84
N GLU A 636 21.98 3.18 7.45
CA GLU A 636 20.72 3.32 6.72
C GLU A 636 20.60 4.67 6.02
N ILE A 637 20.12 4.67 4.77
CA ILE A 637 19.89 5.89 3.96
C ILE A 637 18.41 6.10 3.63
N ASN A 638 17.56 5.08 3.83
CA ASN A 638 16.13 5.15 3.65
C ASN A 638 15.48 5.66 4.94
N GLY A 639 15.58 6.97 5.17
CA GLY A 639 14.86 7.67 6.23
C GLY A 639 13.97 8.77 5.67
N THR A 640 13.76 9.82 6.46
CA THR A 640 13.01 11.00 6.06
C THR A 640 13.95 12.02 5.44
N PHE A 641 13.59 12.53 4.26
CA PHE A 641 14.24 13.68 3.63
C PHE A 641 13.28 14.87 3.69
N GLU A 642 13.83 16.03 4.03
CA GLU A 642 13.10 17.28 4.10
C GLU A 642 13.61 18.25 3.05
N TYR A 643 12.67 18.87 2.35
CA TYR A 643 12.93 19.90 1.34
C TYR A 643 12.10 21.14 1.63
N SER A 644 12.66 22.31 1.33
CA SER A 644 11.90 23.56 1.22
C SER A 644 11.48 23.78 -0.23
N THR A 645 10.29 24.34 -0.42
CA THR A 645 9.82 24.78 -1.74
C THR A 645 10.19 26.24 -2.05
N ASP A 646 10.89 26.94 -1.13
CA ASP A 646 11.15 28.40 -1.13
C ASP A 646 9.87 29.27 -1.07
N TYR A 647 8.69 28.64 -1.04
CA TYR A 647 7.41 29.33 -0.91
C TYR A 647 7.16 29.75 0.53
N VAL A 648 6.90 31.04 0.72
CA VAL A 648 6.56 31.63 2.03
C VAL A 648 5.07 31.88 2.11
N ASN A 649 4.43 31.33 3.15
CA ASN A 649 3.01 31.50 3.43
C ASN A 649 2.78 31.93 4.88
N PHE A 650 1.56 32.37 5.22
CA PHE A 650 1.20 32.73 6.60
C PHE A 650 1.17 31.51 7.53
N ASP A 651 0.72 30.37 7.01
CA ASP A 651 0.63 29.09 7.72
C ASP A 651 1.56 28.07 7.06
N ASP A 652 2.22 27.26 7.87
CA ASP A 652 3.02 26.13 7.39
C ASP A 652 2.11 25.07 6.74
N ASN A 653 2.50 24.61 5.55
CA ASN A 653 1.78 23.56 4.83
C ASN A 653 2.80 22.57 4.24
N THR A 654 3.06 21.48 4.97
CA THR A 654 3.99 20.44 4.55
C THR A 654 3.27 19.38 3.72
N LEU A 655 3.77 19.12 2.51
CA LEU A 655 3.40 17.92 1.76
C LEU A 655 4.07 16.71 2.42
N ASN A 656 3.26 15.86 3.05
CA ASN A 656 3.72 14.64 3.71
C ASN A 656 3.62 13.42 2.78
N LEU A 657 4.78 12.89 2.37
CA LEU A 657 4.98 11.67 1.58
C LEU A 657 5.78 10.63 2.39
N ILE A 658 5.57 10.59 3.71
CA ILE A 658 6.13 9.56 4.58
C ILE A 658 5.30 8.29 4.47
N SER A 659 5.96 7.19 4.12
CA SER A 659 5.34 5.89 4.01
C SER A 659 5.23 5.20 5.38
N PRO A 660 4.06 4.61 5.71
CA PRO A 660 3.91 3.74 6.88
C PRO A 660 4.65 2.40 6.74
N TYR A 661 5.03 2.01 5.52
CA TYR A 661 5.77 0.76 5.28
C TYR A 661 7.22 1.10 5.05
N ARG A 662 8.09 0.57 5.88
CA ARG A 662 9.51 0.89 5.95
C ARG A 662 10.27 0.24 4.80
N ALA A 663 11.36 0.87 4.35
CA ALA A 663 12.21 0.33 3.28
C ALA A 663 13.69 0.19 3.68
N ASP A 664 13.99 0.34 4.97
CA ASP A 664 15.35 0.25 5.46
C ASP A 664 15.87 -1.20 5.50
N ALA A 665 17.05 -1.43 4.93
CA ALA A 665 17.65 -2.76 4.83
C ALA A 665 18.33 -3.18 6.14
N VAL A 666 18.86 -2.19 6.89
CA VAL A 666 19.54 -2.45 8.16
C VAL A 666 18.57 -2.96 9.22
N GLY A 667 17.37 -2.38 9.34
CA GLY A 667 16.37 -2.87 10.30
C GLY A 667 15.90 -4.27 10.01
N MET A 668 15.71 -4.60 8.72
CA MET A 668 15.35 -5.96 8.31
C MET A 668 16.41 -6.98 8.73
N GLU A 669 17.69 -6.62 8.57
CA GLU A 669 18.80 -7.47 8.97
C GLU A 669 18.91 -7.62 10.50
N LEU A 670 18.76 -6.52 11.25
CA LEU A 670 18.77 -6.56 12.71
C LEU A 670 17.61 -7.40 13.27
N LEU A 671 16.43 -7.38 12.64
CA LEU A 671 15.33 -8.30 12.99
C LEU A 671 15.70 -9.76 12.72
N CYS A 672 16.49 -10.04 11.68
CA CYS A 672 16.99 -11.38 11.40
C CYS A 672 18.02 -11.87 12.44
N TRP A 673 18.71 -10.96 13.14
CA TRP A 673 19.65 -11.30 14.22
C TRP A 673 18.92 -11.85 15.44
N GLU A 674 17.63 -11.52 15.58
CA GLU A 674 16.80 -11.92 16.71
C GLU A 674 16.04 -13.24 16.48
N ARG A 675 16.27 -13.90 15.34
CA ARG A 675 15.65 -15.19 15.04
C ARG A 675 15.96 -16.21 16.13
N GLY A 676 14.92 -16.88 16.61
CA GLY A 676 15.00 -17.84 17.71
C GLY A 676 14.81 -17.23 19.11
N ASN A 677 14.68 -15.91 19.25
CA ASN A 677 14.33 -15.27 20.51
C ASN A 677 12.85 -14.87 20.55
N SER A 678 11.98 -15.83 20.87
CA SER A 678 10.52 -15.66 20.93
C SER A 678 9.99 -15.26 22.32
N SER A 679 10.87 -14.90 23.26
CA SER A 679 10.51 -14.71 24.67
C SER A 679 10.11 -13.28 25.05
N LYS A 680 10.18 -12.33 24.10
CA LYS A 680 9.95 -10.91 24.32
C LYS A 680 9.07 -10.32 23.22
N ASP A 681 7.98 -9.69 23.63
CA ASP A 681 7.17 -8.80 22.78
C ASP A 681 7.96 -7.52 22.50
N LYS A 682 8.09 -7.14 21.22
CA LYS A 682 8.77 -5.91 20.82
C LYS A 682 7.85 -5.01 20.03
N SER A 683 8.02 -3.69 20.16
CA SER A 683 7.26 -2.72 19.37
C SER A 683 7.47 -2.93 17.87
N SER A 684 8.69 -3.31 17.48
CA SER A 684 9.09 -3.57 16.09
C SER A 684 8.40 -4.78 15.45
N ASP A 685 7.72 -5.63 16.23
CA ASP A 685 6.89 -6.72 15.65
C ASP A 685 5.74 -6.19 14.80
N ASN A 686 5.31 -4.95 15.09
CA ASN A 686 4.25 -4.29 14.34
C ASN A 686 4.74 -3.66 13.02
N ASP A 687 6.05 -3.71 12.73
CA ASP A 687 6.60 -3.09 11.54
C ASP A 687 6.28 -3.88 10.28
N VAL A 688 6.08 -3.13 9.21
CA VAL A 688 5.81 -3.65 7.88
C VAL A 688 6.84 -3.07 6.92
N PHE A 689 7.51 -3.94 6.18
CA PHE A 689 8.56 -3.56 5.26
C PHE A 689 8.12 -3.74 3.81
N VAL A 690 8.56 -2.85 2.94
CA VAL A 690 8.49 -2.98 1.49
C VAL A 690 9.89 -3.29 0.93
N ILE A 691 9.96 -4.19 -0.03
CA ILE A 691 11.19 -4.58 -0.71
C ILE A 691 11.00 -4.44 -2.22
N ALA A 692 11.97 -3.81 -2.88
CA ALA A 692 12.10 -3.88 -4.32
C ALA A 692 12.70 -5.24 -4.71
N MET A 693 11.96 -6.06 -5.44
CA MET A 693 12.37 -7.42 -5.79
C MET A 693 12.42 -7.68 -7.29
N THR A 694 13.22 -8.67 -7.67
CA THR A 694 13.19 -9.33 -8.97
C THR A 694 12.57 -10.71 -8.82
N GLU A 695 11.66 -11.04 -9.73
CA GLU A 695 10.99 -12.34 -9.77
C GLU A 695 11.80 -13.34 -10.61
N GLU A 696 12.15 -14.47 -10.00
CA GLU A 696 12.74 -15.63 -10.67
C GLU A 696 11.69 -16.75 -10.79
N ASP A 697 12.02 -17.84 -11.49
CA ASP A 697 11.08 -18.95 -11.76
C ASP A 697 10.44 -19.52 -10.48
N THR A 698 11.24 -19.71 -9.42
CA THR A 698 10.82 -20.42 -8.19
C THR A 698 10.92 -19.59 -6.91
N TYR A 699 11.56 -18.41 -6.95
CA TYR A 699 11.78 -17.57 -5.77
C TYR A 699 11.85 -16.09 -6.16
N TYR A 700 11.89 -15.20 -5.17
CA TYR A 700 12.23 -13.79 -5.34
C TYR A 700 13.63 -13.51 -4.82
N ARG A 701 14.32 -12.55 -5.42
CA ARG A 701 15.55 -11.94 -4.89
C ARG A 701 15.36 -10.43 -4.79
N TYR A 702 16.15 -9.75 -3.96
CA TYR A 702 16.11 -8.29 -3.95
C TYR A 702 16.59 -7.74 -5.31
N TYR A 703 16.04 -6.60 -5.69
CA TYR A 703 16.42 -5.86 -6.89
C TYR A 703 17.79 -5.21 -6.65
N ASP A 704 18.77 -5.59 -7.47
CA ASP A 704 20.18 -5.21 -7.29
C ASP A 704 20.66 -4.16 -8.28
N ASP A 705 19.91 -3.78 -9.32
CA ASP A 705 20.42 -2.80 -10.29
C ASP A 705 20.70 -1.41 -9.67
N TYR A 706 20.11 -1.14 -8.51
CA TYR A 706 20.41 0.00 -7.65
C TYR A 706 20.71 -0.52 -6.25
N MET A 707 21.93 -0.27 -5.77
CA MET A 707 22.38 -0.59 -4.42
C MET A 707 22.91 0.68 -3.77
N PHE A 708 22.90 0.76 -2.44
CA PHE A 708 23.53 1.88 -1.74
C PHE A 708 24.71 1.44 -0.89
N GLU A 709 25.73 2.29 -0.84
CA GLU A 709 26.92 2.14 0.00
C GLU A 709 26.91 3.26 1.05
N PRO A 710 27.05 2.96 2.35
CA PRO A 710 27.19 3.98 3.38
C PRO A 710 28.61 4.59 3.32
N GLY A 711 28.75 5.89 3.09
CA GLY A 711 30.07 6.53 2.96
C GLY A 711 30.91 6.62 4.23
N ASN A 712 30.42 6.09 5.36
CA ASN A 712 31.13 5.99 6.63
C ASN A 712 31.46 4.54 7.04
N ASN A 713 31.37 3.57 6.12
CA ASN A 713 31.90 2.23 6.39
C ASN A 713 33.44 2.28 6.52
N ILE A 714 33.97 1.46 7.43
CA ILE A 714 35.41 1.42 7.72
C ILE A 714 36.11 0.40 6.82
N THR A 715 35.37 -0.63 6.41
CA THR A 715 35.88 -1.82 5.72
C THR A 715 35.81 -1.74 4.19
N GLY A 716 34.96 -0.86 3.64
CA GLY A 716 34.93 -0.52 2.21
C GLY A 716 34.18 -1.49 1.28
N ASP A 717 33.42 -2.46 1.81
CA ASP A 717 32.64 -3.41 0.99
C ASP A 717 31.28 -3.72 1.62
N ILE A 718 30.46 -2.69 1.81
CA ILE A 718 29.09 -2.83 2.33
C ILE A 718 28.13 -2.19 1.35
N ARG A 719 27.15 -2.98 0.91
CA ARG A 719 26.08 -2.51 0.03
C ARG A 719 24.75 -3.10 0.48
N PHE A 720 23.72 -2.28 0.38
CA PHE A 720 22.36 -2.62 0.77
C PHE A 720 21.41 -2.45 -0.41
N PHE A 721 20.37 -3.29 -0.44
CA PHE A 721 19.29 -3.25 -1.42
C PHE A 721 18.31 -2.12 -1.11
N ASN A 722 17.19 -2.04 -1.83
CA ASN A 722 16.16 -0.99 -1.67
C ASN A 722 16.64 0.44 -1.98
N ALA A 723 17.78 0.61 -2.64
CA ALA A 723 18.27 1.94 -3.02
C ALA A 723 17.30 2.66 -3.97
N VAL A 724 16.57 1.92 -4.84
CA VAL A 724 15.53 2.47 -5.72
C VAL A 724 14.29 2.98 -4.96
N LEU A 725 14.13 2.61 -3.69
CA LEU A 725 13.06 3.07 -2.80
C LEU A 725 13.47 4.30 -1.98
N ASN A 726 14.69 4.81 -2.17
CA ASN A 726 15.20 5.97 -1.46
C ASN A 726 14.36 7.23 -1.73
N PRO A 727 14.22 8.17 -0.76
CA PRO A 727 13.41 9.37 -0.93
C PRO A 727 13.75 10.20 -2.18
N ALA A 728 14.99 10.18 -2.67
CA ALA A 728 15.36 10.84 -3.91
C ALA A 728 14.59 10.31 -5.14
N PHE A 729 14.30 9.00 -5.20
CA PHE A 729 13.47 8.40 -6.26
C PHE A 729 11.98 8.59 -5.99
N LEU A 730 11.55 8.63 -4.73
CA LEU A 730 10.16 8.96 -4.37
C LEU A 730 9.78 10.39 -4.78
N ILE A 731 10.72 11.35 -4.76
CA ILE A 731 10.50 12.68 -5.33
C ILE A 731 10.18 12.58 -6.82
N GLN A 732 10.91 11.76 -7.58
CA GLN A 732 10.65 11.57 -9.02
C GLN A 732 9.26 10.94 -9.27
N LEU A 733 8.87 9.96 -8.46
CA LEU A 733 7.53 9.35 -8.55
C LEU A 733 6.39 10.33 -8.23
N ASN A 734 6.68 11.41 -7.50
CA ASN A 734 5.71 12.44 -7.11
C ASN A 734 5.98 13.80 -7.79
N GLU A 735 6.83 13.84 -8.81
CA GLU A 735 7.31 15.06 -9.44
C GLU A 735 6.15 15.96 -9.91
N SER A 736 5.16 15.36 -10.57
CA SER A 736 3.98 16.06 -11.10
C SER A 736 3.09 16.69 -10.01
N LEU A 737 3.01 16.07 -8.82
CA LEU A 737 2.27 16.59 -7.67
C LEU A 737 3.01 17.77 -7.04
N ILE A 738 4.32 17.61 -6.84
CA ILE A 738 5.19 18.66 -6.29
C ILE A 738 5.20 19.87 -7.23
N GLY A 739 5.24 19.62 -8.53
CA GLY A 739 5.27 20.63 -9.59
C GLY A 739 4.04 21.52 -9.69
N ILE A 740 2.94 21.19 -9.02
CA ILE A 740 1.79 22.12 -8.89
C ILE A 740 2.25 23.41 -8.17
N ASN A 741 3.13 23.27 -7.18
CA ASN A 741 3.57 24.37 -6.32
C ASN A 741 4.88 25.04 -6.77
N THR A 742 5.88 24.23 -7.14
CA THR A 742 7.26 24.70 -7.33
C THR A 742 7.97 23.94 -8.45
N ASP A 743 8.89 24.61 -9.13
CA ASP A 743 9.81 24.03 -10.11
C ASP A 743 11.14 23.59 -9.49
N LYS A 744 11.34 23.85 -8.19
CA LYS A 744 12.57 23.48 -7.48
C LYS A 744 12.32 23.16 -6.01
N LEU A 745 13.01 22.12 -5.54
CA LEU A 745 13.15 21.77 -4.12
C LEU A 745 14.56 22.04 -3.64
N ILE A 746 14.68 22.66 -2.46
CA ILE A 746 15.96 22.92 -1.79
C ILE A 746 16.13 21.90 -0.68
N PHE A 747 17.19 21.09 -0.74
CA PHE A 747 17.43 20.07 0.29
C PHE A 747 17.74 20.74 1.63
N ALA A 748 16.98 20.36 2.66
CA ALA A 748 17.11 20.95 3.99
C ALA A 748 17.77 19.98 4.97
N SER A 749 17.25 18.76 5.09
CA SER A 749 17.70 17.82 6.12
C SER A 749 17.38 16.35 5.78
N THR A 750 18.01 15.44 6.51
CA THR A 750 17.59 14.04 6.58
C THR A 750 17.83 13.47 7.98
N THR A 751 17.00 12.50 8.37
CA THR A 751 17.17 11.65 9.56
C THR A 751 18.15 10.49 9.36
N SER A 752 18.45 10.15 8.10
CA SER A 752 19.31 9.01 7.73
C SER A 752 20.79 9.39 7.61
N ASN A 753 21.64 8.44 7.22
CA ASN A 753 23.04 8.70 6.88
C ASN A 753 23.15 9.81 5.83
N ARG A 754 24.15 10.69 5.95
CA ARG A 754 24.34 11.90 5.11
C ARG A 754 25.48 11.80 4.11
N SER A 755 26.09 10.64 4.00
CA SER A 755 27.22 10.36 3.11
C SER A 755 26.98 9.10 2.28
N GLY A 756 25.72 8.67 2.11
CA GLY A 756 25.39 7.53 1.26
C GLY A 756 25.75 7.79 -0.21
N ILE A 757 26.07 6.72 -0.94
CA ILE A 757 26.33 6.74 -2.37
C ILE A 757 25.45 5.69 -3.04
N ILE A 758 24.84 6.04 -4.18
CA ILE A 758 24.07 5.08 -4.99
C ILE A 758 25.00 4.45 -6.02
N TRP A 759 24.99 3.13 -6.08
CA TRP A 759 25.59 2.32 -7.12
C TRP A 759 24.53 1.88 -8.12
N ILE A 760 24.80 2.11 -9.39
CA ILE A 760 23.91 1.79 -10.49
C ILE A 760 24.61 0.78 -11.38
N LYS A 761 23.93 -0.32 -11.64
CA LYS A 761 24.43 -1.37 -12.54
C LYS A 761 24.50 -0.81 -13.94
N ASP A 762 25.68 -0.93 -14.53
CA ASP A 762 25.99 -0.35 -15.82
C ASP A 762 27.01 -1.26 -16.50
N ALA A 763 26.53 -2.00 -17.52
CA ALA A 763 27.34 -2.98 -18.23
C ALA A 763 28.54 -2.35 -18.96
N ASP A 764 28.46 -1.05 -19.28
CA ASP A 764 29.52 -0.32 -19.96
C ASP A 764 30.57 0.24 -18.99
N SER A 765 30.29 0.25 -17.69
CA SER A 765 31.21 0.73 -16.65
C SER A 765 32.21 -0.35 -16.21
N PRO A 766 33.48 0.00 -15.91
CA PRO A 766 34.46 -0.95 -15.39
C PRO A 766 33.97 -1.65 -14.11
N GLY A 767 33.91 -2.98 -14.14
CA GLY A 767 33.36 -3.77 -13.02
C GLY A 767 31.83 -3.91 -13.02
N GLY A 768 31.12 -3.37 -14.02
CA GLY A 768 29.67 -3.51 -14.20
C GLY A 768 28.82 -2.53 -13.36
N TRP A 769 29.45 -1.53 -12.75
CA TRP A 769 28.79 -0.56 -11.87
C TRP A 769 29.36 0.83 -12.02
N ARG A 770 28.50 1.84 -11.90
CA ARG A 770 28.89 3.25 -11.72
C ARG A 770 28.40 3.77 -10.37
N LYS A 771 29.17 4.69 -9.77
CA LYS A 771 28.75 5.46 -8.60
C LYS A 771 28.03 6.73 -9.06
N ASP A 772 27.02 7.15 -8.31
CA ASP A 772 26.34 8.43 -8.48
C ASP A 772 26.18 9.14 -7.13
N GLU A 773 27.09 10.08 -6.88
CA GLU A 773 27.13 10.87 -5.64
C GLU A 773 26.18 12.07 -5.70
N SER A 774 25.63 12.38 -6.87
CA SER A 774 24.78 13.56 -7.10
C SER A 774 23.29 13.31 -6.86
N LEU A 775 22.88 12.04 -6.71
CA LEU A 775 21.48 11.67 -6.53
C LEU A 775 20.97 11.98 -5.13
N LEU A 776 21.82 11.98 -4.12
CA LEU A 776 21.41 12.12 -2.72
C LEU A 776 21.80 13.50 -2.16
N TYR A 777 21.01 13.99 -1.20
CA TYR A 777 21.30 15.20 -0.42
C TYR A 777 21.52 16.49 -1.24
N THR A 778 20.89 16.58 -2.42
CA THR A 778 20.94 17.76 -3.27
C THR A 778 19.55 18.35 -3.46
N ASP A 779 19.52 19.63 -3.83
CA ASP A 779 18.38 20.26 -4.48
C ASP A 779 17.87 19.40 -5.65
N LYS A 780 16.57 19.47 -5.91
CA LYS A 780 15.91 18.76 -7.02
C LYS A 780 15.17 19.74 -7.90
N ASP A 781 15.46 19.69 -9.19
CA ASP A 781 14.67 20.38 -10.20
C ASP A 781 13.41 19.56 -10.48
N ILE A 782 12.27 20.24 -10.62
CA ILE A 782 10.95 19.66 -10.85
C ILE A 782 10.48 20.12 -12.24
N GLN A 783 10.30 19.17 -13.15
CA GLN A 783 10.06 19.43 -14.57
C GLN A 783 8.62 19.13 -15.00
N SER A 784 7.86 18.38 -14.20
CA SER A 784 6.49 18.00 -14.48
C SER A 784 5.53 18.64 -13.48
N LYS A 785 4.33 18.98 -13.94
CA LYS A 785 3.21 19.40 -13.08
C LYS A 785 1.89 18.79 -13.57
N LEU A 786 1.03 18.38 -12.63
CA LEU A 786 -0.30 17.83 -12.94
C LEU A 786 -1.19 18.88 -13.60
N PHE A 787 -1.34 20.02 -12.93
CA PHE A 787 -2.21 21.15 -13.30
C PHE A 787 -1.69 22.44 -12.66
N GLU A 788 -2.35 23.57 -12.93
CA GLU A 788 -1.97 24.88 -12.39
C GLU A 788 -2.40 25.09 -10.93
N PRO A 789 -1.71 25.93 -10.14
CA PRO A 789 -2.05 26.20 -8.74
C PRO A 789 -3.29 27.12 -8.57
N TYR A 790 -4.25 27.05 -9.47
CA TYR A 790 -5.50 27.79 -9.42
C TYR A 790 -6.65 27.00 -10.07
N GLU A 791 -7.87 27.43 -9.75
CA GLU A 791 -9.11 26.76 -10.09
C GLU A 791 -10.03 27.71 -10.87
N TYR A 792 -10.85 27.14 -11.76
CA TYR A 792 -11.97 27.84 -12.39
C TYR A 792 -13.28 27.45 -11.70
N ASP A 793 -14.06 28.44 -11.30
CA ASP A 793 -15.39 28.30 -10.69
C ASP A 793 -16.42 28.97 -11.60
N PHE A 794 -17.47 28.26 -12.00
CA PHE A 794 -18.53 28.80 -12.86
C PHE A 794 -19.83 28.01 -12.74
N VAL A 795 -20.89 28.52 -13.37
CA VAL A 795 -22.19 27.84 -13.42
C VAL A 795 -22.65 27.56 -14.85
N THR A 796 -23.46 26.51 -15.01
CA THR A 796 -24.15 26.19 -16.26
C THR A 796 -25.65 26.01 -16.06
N GLY A 797 -26.43 26.11 -17.13
CA GLY A 797 -27.85 25.76 -17.10
C GLY A 797 -28.10 24.26 -16.82
N ASN A 798 -29.30 23.93 -16.34
CA ASN A 798 -29.71 22.57 -15.93
C ASN A 798 -29.68 21.49 -17.04
N PHE A 799 -29.62 21.92 -18.31
CA PHE A 799 -29.70 21.06 -19.48
C PHE A 799 -28.35 20.45 -19.87
N VAL A 800 -27.24 20.97 -19.35
CA VAL A 800 -25.89 20.46 -19.61
C VAL A 800 -25.75 19.06 -18.99
N LYS A 801 -25.33 18.08 -19.79
CA LYS A 801 -25.02 16.74 -19.29
C LYS A 801 -23.66 16.73 -18.61
N LEU A 802 -23.55 15.96 -17.53
CA LEU A 802 -22.28 15.73 -16.86
C LEU A 802 -21.36 14.84 -17.73
N PRO A 803 -20.03 14.93 -17.59
CA PRO A 803 -19.11 14.03 -18.28
C PRO A 803 -19.33 12.57 -17.86
N ASP A 804 -19.07 11.66 -18.80
CA ASP A 804 -19.19 10.22 -18.58
C ASP A 804 -18.06 9.70 -17.68
N VAL A 805 -18.37 8.71 -16.85
CA VAL A 805 -17.43 8.07 -15.90
C VAL A 805 -16.15 7.60 -16.60
N SER A 806 -16.26 7.07 -17.82
CA SER A 806 -15.11 6.60 -18.61
C SER A 806 -14.15 7.70 -19.04
N THR A 807 -14.56 8.97 -18.93
CA THR A 807 -13.80 10.15 -19.40
C THR A 807 -13.47 11.14 -18.29
N TRP A 808 -13.77 10.86 -17.02
CA TRP A 808 -13.54 11.78 -15.89
C TRP A 808 -12.11 12.27 -15.71
N ASN A 809 -11.14 11.52 -16.22
CA ASN A 809 -9.73 11.89 -16.17
C ASN A 809 -9.33 12.89 -17.26
N GLY A 810 -10.23 13.22 -18.19
CA GLY A 810 -10.00 14.17 -19.27
C GLY A 810 -10.36 15.62 -18.91
N LEU A 811 -10.07 16.52 -19.84
CA LEU A 811 -10.31 17.96 -19.71
C LEU A 811 -11.76 18.35 -20.01
N ILE A 812 -12.28 19.25 -19.18
CA ILE A 812 -13.47 20.04 -19.49
C ILE A 812 -13.00 21.31 -20.20
N MET A 813 -13.43 21.52 -21.43
CA MET A 813 -13.12 22.71 -22.22
C MET A 813 -14.31 23.67 -22.22
N PHE A 814 -14.06 24.97 -22.04
CA PHE A 814 -15.10 25.99 -22.05
C PHE A 814 -14.57 27.34 -22.54
N TYR A 815 -15.46 28.32 -22.71
CA TYR A 815 -15.10 29.65 -23.17
C TYR A 815 -15.48 30.71 -22.14
N ASN A 816 -14.55 31.61 -21.84
CA ASN A 816 -14.82 32.86 -21.15
C ASN A 816 -14.60 34.02 -22.15
N GLY A 817 -15.71 34.57 -22.68
CA GLY A 817 -15.65 35.49 -23.80
C GLY A 817 -15.05 34.82 -25.05
N ARG A 818 -13.87 35.26 -25.48
CA ARG A 818 -13.14 34.68 -26.64
C ARG A 818 -12.01 33.73 -26.23
N THR A 819 -11.70 33.65 -24.93
CA THR A 819 -10.61 32.83 -24.42
C THR A 819 -11.12 31.42 -24.19
N LYS A 820 -10.44 30.44 -24.77
CA LYS A 820 -10.67 29.03 -24.50
C LYS A 820 -9.93 28.67 -23.21
N LEU A 821 -10.63 28.07 -22.26
CA LEU A 821 -10.09 27.60 -21.00
C LEU A 821 -10.32 26.10 -20.87
N ARG A 822 -9.47 25.42 -20.10
CA ARG A 822 -9.54 23.98 -19.89
C ARG A 822 -9.09 23.61 -18.48
N GLY A 823 -9.69 22.56 -17.93
CA GLY A 823 -9.33 22.07 -16.60
C GLY A 823 -9.85 20.68 -16.31
N PHE A 824 -9.30 20.05 -15.27
CA PHE A 824 -9.76 18.76 -14.77
C PHE A 824 -10.86 18.94 -13.74
N VAL A 825 -11.76 17.96 -13.63
CA VAL A 825 -12.85 17.99 -12.64
C VAL A 825 -12.27 17.98 -11.22
N LYS A 826 -12.58 19.04 -10.46
CA LYS A 826 -12.47 19.06 -8.99
C LYS A 826 -13.84 18.81 -8.35
N GLU A 827 -14.86 19.54 -8.79
CA GLU A 827 -16.22 19.41 -8.29
C GLU A 827 -17.22 19.80 -9.38
N ILE A 828 -18.28 19.01 -9.55
CA ILE A 828 -19.44 19.40 -10.35
C ILE A 828 -20.69 19.02 -9.57
N MET A 829 -21.55 19.98 -9.23
CA MET A 829 -22.81 19.70 -8.56
C MET A 829 -23.99 19.92 -9.51
N LYS A 830 -24.89 18.95 -9.57
CA LYS A 830 -26.09 19.01 -10.39
C LYS A 830 -27.31 18.46 -9.66
N ASN A 831 -28.33 19.29 -9.60
CA ASN A 831 -29.65 18.91 -9.12
C ASN A 831 -30.51 18.33 -10.25
N TYR A 832 -31.00 17.10 -10.06
CA TYR A 832 -31.86 16.42 -11.03
C TYR A 832 -33.35 16.53 -10.68
N SER A 833 -33.73 16.81 -9.44
CA SER A 833 -35.13 17.02 -9.05
C SER A 833 -35.65 18.36 -9.55
N ASN A 834 -34.88 19.42 -9.35
CA ASN A 834 -35.23 20.78 -9.69
C ASN A 834 -34.55 21.25 -10.99
N ASN A 835 -34.96 22.40 -11.48
CA ASN A 835 -34.44 23.02 -12.70
C ASN A 835 -33.44 24.15 -12.37
N THR A 836 -32.53 23.90 -11.42
CA THR A 836 -31.51 24.85 -10.95
C THR A 836 -30.21 24.76 -11.75
N GLU A 837 -29.38 25.80 -11.65
CA GLU A 837 -28.05 25.81 -12.29
C GLU A 837 -27.13 24.73 -11.69
N SER A 838 -26.18 24.26 -12.48
CA SER A 838 -25.12 23.34 -12.04
C SER A 838 -23.84 24.12 -11.78
N THR A 839 -23.16 23.86 -10.67
CA THR A 839 -21.89 24.50 -10.31
C THR A 839 -20.73 23.63 -10.75
N TRP A 840 -19.62 24.27 -11.14
CA TRP A 840 -18.43 23.61 -11.65
C TRP A 840 -17.20 24.25 -11.04
N ILE A 841 -16.32 23.42 -10.50
CA ILE A 841 -14.98 23.78 -10.05
C ILE A 841 -13.99 22.86 -10.76
N LEU A 842 -13.03 23.46 -11.47
CA LEU A 842 -12.02 22.74 -12.24
C LEU A 842 -10.62 23.13 -11.79
N TYR A 843 -9.71 22.17 -11.69
CA TYR A 843 -8.27 22.44 -11.62
C TYR A 843 -7.79 22.94 -12.98
N ALA A 844 -7.23 24.15 -13.03
CA ALA A 844 -6.90 24.80 -14.29
C ALA A 844 -5.70 24.16 -15.01
N VAL A 845 -5.71 24.20 -16.33
CA VAL A 845 -4.61 23.72 -17.17
C VAL A 845 -4.31 24.76 -18.25
N GLU A 846 -3.10 25.29 -18.27
CA GLU A 846 -2.67 26.25 -19.30
C GLU A 846 -2.43 25.57 -20.65
N GLU A 847 -2.41 26.39 -21.72
CA GLU A 847 -2.35 25.91 -23.11
C GLU A 847 -0.97 25.39 -23.53
#